data_AF-B8MLY5-F1
#
_entry.id   AF-B8MLY5-F1
#
_cell.length_a   1.000
_cell.length_b   1.000
_cell.length_c   1.000
_cell.angle_alpha   90.00
_cell.angle_beta   90.00
_cell.angle_gamma   90.00
#
_symmetry.space_group_name_H-M   'P 1'
#
loop_
_entity.id
_entity.type
_entity.pdbx_description
1 polymer ?
#
loop_
_entity_poly.entity_id
_entity_poly.type
_entity_poly.pdbx_seq_one_letter_code
_entity_poly.pdbx_strand_id
1 'polypeptide(L)'
;MATFLRDPTVLQASVIAIQEPWRNEYDDTTHQPARLTHQLLYPKAVDGERARVALYVNKQIDPAKWTHTAISLDYQILHLRHLRGEQSYDLYIHNIYNEPKSPTLNLLDRELARLGHSQTIEHLVLGDMIVHHPAWGGPGTAIDAEGTELLEIADRHELELATEEGIVTWERGQSQSTIDLTFLSMSLFNRLILIECADTVQHDSDHWPIRTQVDIQTPVNKPPKRRDWKATDIKSLTEILERDLVVPDLTNASKSRIKLTTVAFSSTIRHAIDKTVPWAQPSEWSNSDLTPKCKEAVWRAYLRAQNRKKRLISKSLRLGHRRRVQQATEKGPQGLWRLAKWARTRRGLYKSRVTPTLISTDGRTAESVEVKTALLSESFFPAIPEADLSDIDNAIYPEQLSFPEIPRHEIEHVIRSMPPNKAPGVPIVLDTLYQIYNACIRTSYNPSHFQRSITVVLRKAGQDRDYHTPQAYRPVVMGVALLNTLSKFLKAIIARRISYAMEAEGLLVKGHLGGRKGISTDHAIQIILDRMRRAWGEGFEVVSMLLLDVSGAYDNAHHLRLLHNMRKRRLGHFVPWVAAFLTGRSTRIKIPKGMSGTISTPTGIPQGSPISPILYLIYNSDLIEDCADEADHVSTSGWVDDVGMMAAGHSENETITKLQCASATADQWALRHASIFDKKKYQLIHFMNPRSGLAPNSQPITLQDGTQKEASGCLHAPPGTLAGEWESRETYVQPPWQEPPHVIINKRKKAVTVHNRMAKKNTRVIVYTNGSGYQGYISTSMVIPQLRRQMTECIDTEDTSTIYAAEGCGIKFGLGTLLRFVEDDKRLQRVAIFSDSRSALQSIQNPNMASGQTYIRDCINLYWECKNNNIDVVLHWIPGHEGIPENEAADQAAKRAAMMGARRQAVPSNIKNWTMLGHCSKAPDTTRSKGCLRKDLG
;
A
#
# COMPACT_ATOMS: atom_id res chain seq x y z
N MET A 1 1.07 20.87 -33.83
CA MET A 1 0.48 20.27 -32.59
C MET A 1 1.15 20.63 -31.24
N ALA A 2 2.48 20.45 -31.05
CA ALA A 2 3.09 20.60 -29.71
C ALA A 2 3.12 22.06 -29.17
N THR A 3 3.23 23.04 -30.06
CA THR A 3 3.14 24.48 -29.77
C THR A 3 1.70 24.89 -29.52
N PHE A 4 0.76 24.47 -30.39
CA PHE A 4 -0.69 24.63 -30.24
C PHE A 4 -1.19 24.21 -28.84
N LEU A 5 -0.87 22.99 -28.39
CA LEU A 5 -1.30 22.49 -27.08
C LEU A 5 -0.60 23.13 -25.86
N ARG A 6 0.32 24.08 -26.08
CA ARG A 6 0.97 24.89 -25.04
C ARG A 6 0.51 26.33 -25.05
N ASP A 7 -0.27 26.73 -26.04
CA ASP A 7 -0.77 28.08 -26.19
C ASP A 7 -1.80 28.39 -25.09
N PRO A 8 -1.59 29.44 -24.27
CA PRO A 8 -2.54 29.82 -23.24
C PRO A 8 -3.96 30.10 -23.75
N THR A 9 -4.11 30.59 -24.99
CA THR A 9 -5.41 30.88 -25.61
C THR A 9 -6.15 29.59 -25.93
N VAL A 10 -5.46 28.61 -26.54
CA VAL A 10 -6.01 27.26 -26.80
C VAL A 10 -6.41 26.58 -25.49
N LEU A 11 -5.62 26.75 -24.43
CA LEU A 11 -5.89 26.14 -23.12
C LEU A 11 -7.06 26.79 -22.35
N GLN A 12 -7.71 27.82 -22.90
CA GLN A 12 -8.99 28.32 -22.35
C GLN A 12 -10.18 27.47 -22.80
N ALA A 13 -10.04 26.67 -23.86
CA ALA A 13 -11.12 25.85 -24.37
C ALA A 13 -11.65 24.86 -23.32
N SER A 14 -12.95 24.60 -23.36
CA SER A 14 -13.61 23.58 -22.54
C SER A 14 -13.29 22.17 -23.04
N VAL A 15 -13.25 22.00 -24.36
CA VAL A 15 -12.93 20.77 -25.07
C VAL A 15 -12.05 21.14 -26.26
N ILE A 16 -10.98 20.38 -26.49
CA ILE A 16 -10.17 20.47 -27.72
C ILE A 16 -10.30 19.12 -28.42
N ALA A 17 -10.85 19.13 -29.63
CA ALA A 17 -10.86 17.97 -30.51
C ALA A 17 -9.67 18.05 -31.46
N ILE A 18 -9.01 16.94 -31.68
CA ILE A 18 -7.88 16.81 -32.61
C ILE A 18 -8.11 15.60 -33.49
N GLN A 19 -8.00 15.80 -34.78
CA GLN A 19 -7.87 14.77 -35.80
C GLN A 19 -6.38 14.62 -36.15
N GLU A 20 -5.98 13.41 -36.53
CA GLU A 20 -4.60 13.02 -36.80
C GLU A 20 -3.58 13.44 -35.71
N PRO A 21 -3.81 13.06 -34.44
CA PRO A 21 -2.92 13.47 -33.36
C PRO A 21 -1.51 12.86 -33.53
N TRP A 22 -0.49 13.58 -33.04
CA TRP A 22 0.91 13.12 -33.10
C TRP A 22 1.07 11.70 -32.55
N ARG A 23 1.78 10.86 -33.29
CA ARG A 23 2.01 9.45 -32.97
C ARG A 23 3.29 9.29 -32.15
N ASN A 24 3.19 8.65 -30.99
CA ASN A 24 4.34 8.30 -30.16
C ASN A 24 4.91 6.92 -30.54
N GLU A 25 6.11 6.87 -31.10
CA GLU A 25 6.76 5.62 -31.55
C GLU A 25 6.94 4.55 -30.47
N TYR A 26 6.90 4.90 -29.18
CA TYR A 26 7.23 3.99 -28.08
C TYR A 26 6.04 3.55 -27.22
N ASP A 27 4.89 4.22 -27.31
CA ASP A 27 3.74 3.99 -26.41
C ASP A 27 2.43 4.37 -27.12
N ASP A 28 1.32 3.74 -26.73
CA ASP A 28 -0.02 3.98 -27.32
C ASP A 28 -0.67 5.21 -26.69
N THR A 29 -0.06 6.37 -26.98
CA THR A 29 -0.49 7.67 -26.49
C THR A 29 -0.08 8.79 -27.44
N THR A 30 -0.64 9.97 -27.25
CA THR A 30 -0.30 11.18 -28.02
C THR A 30 0.30 12.28 -27.13
N HIS A 31 0.73 13.39 -27.74
CA HIS A 31 1.43 14.48 -27.07
C HIS A 31 0.51 15.26 -26.11
N GLN A 32 0.70 15.09 -24.80
CA GLN A 32 -0.10 15.79 -23.77
C GLN A 32 0.76 16.75 -22.91
N PRO A 33 1.02 17.99 -23.37
CA PRO A 33 1.76 18.98 -22.58
C PRO A 33 0.89 19.61 -21.48
N ALA A 34 -0.41 19.75 -21.73
CA ALA A 34 -1.40 20.38 -20.86
C ALA A 34 -1.93 19.48 -19.71
N ARG A 35 -1.09 18.58 -19.18
CA ARG A 35 -1.48 17.59 -18.16
C ARG A 35 -2.07 18.17 -16.89
N LEU A 36 -1.89 19.46 -16.60
CA LEU A 36 -2.43 20.09 -15.40
C LEU A 36 -3.87 20.58 -15.63
N THR A 37 -4.15 21.15 -16.80
CA THR A 37 -5.43 21.81 -17.14
C THR A 37 -6.39 20.87 -17.84
N HIS A 38 -5.91 20.01 -18.74
CA HIS A 38 -6.75 19.13 -19.56
C HIS A 38 -6.50 17.65 -19.30
N GLN A 39 -7.55 16.87 -19.49
CA GLN A 39 -7.52 15.42 -19.48
C GLN A 39 -7.60 14.91 -20.92
N LEU A 40 -6.58 14.15 -21.34
CA LEU A 40 -6.54 13.47 -22.63
C LEU A 40 -7.45 12.23 -22.60
N LEU A 41 -8.26 12.11 -23.63
CA LEU A 41 -9.06 10.96 -24.01
C LEU A 41 -8.56 10.51 -25.38
N TYR A 42 -7.92 9.34 -25.39
CA TYR A 42 -7.28 8.76 -26.57
C TYR A 42 -7.51 7.25 -26.51
N PRO A 43 -8.21 6.66 -27.50
CA PRO A 43 -8.44 5.23 -27.58
C PRO A 43 -7.12 4.47 -27.66
N LYS A 44 -7.12 3.25 -27.13
CA LYS A 44 -5.97 2.35 -27.28
C LYS A 44 -5.88 1.88 -28.74
N ALA A 45 -4.68 1.49 -29.14
CA ALA A 45 -4.48 0.85 -30.43
C ALA A 45 -5.25 -0.49 -30.48
N VAL A 46 -5.77 -0.83 -31.66
CA VAL A 46 -6.40 -2.11 -31.98
C VAL A 46 -5.58 -2.73 -33.11
N ASP A 47 -5.07 -3.96 -32.92
CA ASP A 47 -4.25 -4.68 -33.90
C ASP A 47 -3.03 -3.89 -34.44
N GLY A 48 -2.47 -2.99 -33.62
CA GLY A 48 -1.34 -2.14 -33.98
C GLY A 48 -1.73 -0.82 -34.66
N GLU A 49 -3.00 -0.67 -35.05
CA GLU A 49 -3.55 0.57 -35.60
C GLU A 49 -3.98 1.53 -34.49
N ARG A 50 -3.69 2.82 -34.69
CA ARG A 50 -3.83 3.86 -33.67
C ARG A 50 -4.97 4.80 -33.99
N ALA A 51 -5.62 5.31 -32.95
CA ALA A 51 -6.70 6.26 -33.10
C ALA A 51 -6.25 7.54 -33.83
N ARG A 52 -7.02 7.95 -34.83
CA ARG A 52 -6.85 9.20 -35.59
C ARG A 52 -7.64 10.35 -35.00
N VAL A 53 -8.31 10.13 -33.86
CA VAL A 53 -9.01 11.17 -33.10
C VAL A 53 -8.53 11.22 -31.65
N ALA A 54 -8.49 12.42 -31.08
CA ALA A 54 -8.20 12.66 -29.67
C ALA A 54 -9.04 13.81 -29.10
N LEU A 55 -9.46 13.69 -27.84
CA LEU A 55 -10.18 14.74 -27.11
C LEU A 55 -9.40 15.18 -25.87
N TYR A 56 -9.34 16.49 -25.63
CA TYR A 56 -8.79 17.08 -24.41
C TYR A 56 -9.89 17.83 -23.67
N VAL A 57 -10.36 17.27 -22.56
CA VAL A 57 -11.44 17.85 -21.76
C VAL A 57 -10.85 18.65 -20.61
N ASN A 58 -11.29 19.91 -20.46
CA ASN A 58 -10.82 20.79 -19.39
C ASN A 58 -11.23 20.23 -18.01
N LYS A 59 -10.29 20.18 -17.06
CA LYS A 59 -10.53 19.61 -15.72
C LYS A 59 -11.38 20.50 -14.82
N GLN A 60 -11.65 21.73 -15.26
CA GLN A 60 -12.68 22.57 -14.65
C GLN A 60 -14.08 22.04 -14.90
N ILE A 61 -14.29 21.17 -15.90
CA ILE A 61 -15.57 20.49 -16.10
C ILE A 61 -15.71 19.38 -15.06
N ASP A 62 -16.84 19.32 -14.37
CA ASP A 62 -17.11 18.28 -13.37
C ASP A 62 -17.02 16.87 -14.02
N PRO A 63 -16.07 16.01 -13.61
CA PRO A 63 -15.94 14.67 -14.16
C PRO A 63 -17.17 13.77 -13.91
N ALA A 64 -18.07 14.14 -12.99
CA ALA A 64 -19.36 13.49 -12.79
C ALA A 64 -20.35 13.74 -13.93
N LYS A 65 -20.16 14.83 -14.67
CA LYS A 65 -21.11 15.35 -15.64
C LYS A 65 -20.78 15.01 -17.08
N TRP A 66 -19.72 14.26 -17.34
CA TRP A 66 -19.41 13.81 -18.70
C TRP A 66 -18.93 12.36 -18.78
N THR A 67 -19.18 11.74 -19.93
CA THR A 67 -18.75 10.38 -20.30
C THR A 67 -18.12 10.40 -21.69
N HIS A 68 -17.33 9.37 -21.99
CA HIS A 68 -16.59 9.28 -23.25
C HIS A 68 -16.70 7.86 -23.77
N THR A 69 -17.05 7.75 -25.04
CA THR A 69 -17.21 6.51 -25.77
C THR A 69 -16.37 6.58 -27.04
N ALA A 70 -15.51 5.59 -27.26
CA ALA A 70 -14.78 5.43 -28.51
C ALA A 70 -15.58 4.46 -29.40
N ILE A 71 -16.04 4.92 -30.56
CA ILE A 71 -16.86 4.14 -31.49
C ILE A 71 -15.96 3.38 -32.46
N SER A 72 -14.94 4.06 -33.01
CA SER A 72 -13.88 3.47 -33.83
C SER A 72 -12.54 4.17 -33.53
N LEU A 73 -11.49 3.82 -34.27
CA LEU A 73 -10.21 4.56 -34.24
C LEU A 73 -10.37 6.00 -34.73
N ASP A 74 -11.46 6.29 -35.44
CA ASP A 74 -11.72 7.53 -36.19
C ASP A 74 -12.89 8.34 -35.66
N TYR A 75 -13.60 7.78 -34.69
CA TYR A 75 -14.84 8.37 -34.19
C TYR A 75 -14.96 8.21 -32.66
N GLN A 76 -15.08 9.34 -31.97
CA GLN A 76 -15.33 9.43 -30.53
C GLN A 76 -16.52 10.30 -30.22
N ILE A 77 -17.20 9.98 -29.11
CA ILE A 77 -18.29 10.76 -28.56
C ILE A 77 -17.95 11.19 -27.14
N LEU A 78 -18.05 12.49 -26.86
CA LEU A 78 -18.05 13.06 -25.52
C LEU A 78 -19.47 13.47 -25.18
N HIS A 79 -20.08 12.78 -24.21
CA HIS A 79 -21.38 13.13 -23.67
C HIS A 79 -21.20 14.06 -22.46
N LEU A 80 -21.81 15.24 -22.49
CA LEU A 80 -21.77 16.25 -21.45
C LEU A 80 -23.19 16.57 -20.96
N ARG A 81 -23.42 16.46 -19.66
CA ARG A 81 -24.67 16.84 -19.01
C ARG A 81 -24.54 18.23 -18.42
N HIS A 82 -25.41 19.13 -18.83
CA HIS A 82 -25.45 20.49 -18.29
C HIS A 82 -26.85 20.87 -17.84
N LEU A 83 -26.94 21.93 -17.04
CA LEU A 83 -28.21 22.48 -16.59
C LEU A 83 -28.48 23.77 -17.37
N ARG A 84 -29.76 24.09 -17.58
CA ARG A 84 -30.22 25.42 -18.00
C ARG A 84 -31.50 25.73 -17.24
N GLY A 85 -31.44 26.71 -16.34
CA GLY A 85 -32.49 26.89 -15.34
C GLY A 85 -32.60 25.66 -14.45
N GLU A 86 -33.79 25.05 -14.40
CA GLU A 86 -34.06 23.82 -13.64
C GLU A 86 -34.00 22.54 -14.48
N GLN A 87 -33.89 22.66 -15.81
CA GLN A 87 -33.87 21.52 -16.74
C GLN A 87 -32.44 21.01 -17.02
N SER A 88 -32.31 19.70 -17.21
CA SER A 88 -31.05 19.03 -17.56
C SER A 88 -31.04 18.71 -19.05
N TYR A 89 -29.89 18.95 -19.68
CA TYR A 89 -29.65 18.73 -21.10
C TYR A 89 -28.47 17.78 -21.27
N ASP A 90 -28.55 16.95 -22.31
CA ASP A 90 -27.54 15.99 -22.73
C ASP A 90 -26.95 16.45 -24.07
N LEU A 91 -25.71 16.92 -24.04
CA LEU A 91 -24.95 17.36 -25.22
C LEU A 91 -23.98 16.26 -25.64
N TYR A 92 -24.10 15.78 -26.88
CA TYR A 92 -23.18 14.82 -27.49
C TYR A 92 -22.25 15.54 -28.47
N ILE A 93 -20.95 15.54 -28.16
CA ILE A 93 -19.90 16.09 -29.02
C ILE A 93 -19.25 14.93 -29.76
N HIS A 94 -19.47 14.88 -31.07
CA HIS A 94 -18.92 13.89 -31.98
C HIS A 94 -17.62 14.44 -32.57
N ASN A 95 -16.52 13.72 -32.36
CA ASN A 95 -15.21 14.03 -32.92
C ASN A 95 -14.84 12.97 -33.96
N ILE A 96 -14.75 13.40 -35.22
CA ILE A 96 -14.67 12.52 -36.39
C ILE A 96 -13.42 12.84 -37.22
N TYR A 97 -12.78 11.80 -37.73
CA TYR A 97 -11.87 11.85 -38.86
C TYR A 97 -12.43 10.94 -39.95
N ASN A 98 -12.97 11.49 -41.02
CA ASN A 98 -13.58 10.70 -42.08
C ASN A 98 -12.54 10.38 -43.16
N GLU A 99 -11.95 9.19 -43.10
CA GLU A 99 -11.15 8.70 -44.21
C GLU A 99 -12.06 8.34 -45.40
N PRO A 100 -11.73 8.74 -46.64
CA PRO A 100 -12.53 8.39 -47.81
C PRO A 100 -12.76 6.88 -47.90
N LYS A 101 -14.01 6.47 -48.16
CA LYS A 101 -14.49 5.07 -48.22
C LYS A 101 -14.44 4.32 -46.89
N SER A 102 -14.28 5.02 -45.76
CA SER A 102 -14.38 4.42 -44.43
C SER A 102 -15.84 4.25 -44.00
N PRO A 103 -16.15 3.35 -43.06
CA PRO A 103 -17.51 3.18 -42.54
C PRO A 103 -17.95 4.31 -41.59
N THR A 104 -17.20 5.42 -41.51
CA THR A 104 -17.34 6.44 -40.46
C THR A 104 -18.68 7.18 -40.54
N LEU A 105 -19.15 7.55 -41.73
CA LEU A 105 -20.46 8.20 -41.92
C LEU A 105 -21.63 7.26 -41.57
N ASN A 106 -21.54 5.98 -41.94
CA ASN A 106 -22.51 4.96 -41.52
C ASN A 106 -22.56 4.80 -39.99
N LEU A 107 -21.41 4.85 -39.32
CA LEU A 107 -21.34 4.82 -37.86
C LEU A 107 -21.93 6.10 -37.23
N LEU A 108 -21.71 7.26 -37.85
CA LEU A 108 -22.32 8.52 -37.42
C LEU A 108 -23.84 8.44 -37.47
N ASP A 109 -24.42 8.03 -38.60
CA ASP A 109 -25.87 7.88 -38.78
C ASP A 109 -26.48 6.92 -37.75
N ARG A 110 -25.84 5.77 -37.55
CA ARG A 110 -26.26 4.79 -36.54
C ARG A 110 -26.24 5.36 -35.12
N GLU A 111 -25.20 6.08 -34.75
CA GLU A 111 -25.08 6.64 -33.40
C GLU A 111 -26.03 7.82 -33.15
N LEU A 112 -26.27 8.66 -34.16
CA LEU A 112 -27.30 9.71 -34.10
C LEU A 112 -28.69 9.08 -33.94
N ALA A 113 -29.02 8.05 -34.72
CA ALA A 113 -30.28 7.32 -34.58
C ALA A 113 -30.43 6.63 -33.20
N ARG A 114 -29.33 6.08 -32.66
CA ARG A 114 -29.32 5.40 -31.35
C ARG A 114 -29.52 6.38 -30.19
N LEU A 115 -28.89 7.55 -30.26
CA LEU A 115 -28.98 8.57 -29.22
C LEU A 115 -30.30 9.35 -29.30
N GLY A 116 -30.84 9.49 -30.51
CA GLY A 116 -32.09 10.18 -30.80
C GLY A 116 -32.00 11.69 -30.65
N HIS A 117 -32.99 12.40 -31.16
CA HIS A 117 -33.14 13.85 -30.97
C HIS A 117 -34.34 14.15 -30.06
N SER A 118 -34.21 15.12 -29.16
CA SER A 118 -35.30 15.65 -28.34
C SER A 118 -35.01 17.08 -27.89
N GLN A 119 -35.98 17.76 -27.29
CA GLN A 119 -35.78 19.12 -26.73
C GLN A 119 -34.65 19.22 -25.70
N THR A 120 -34.23 18.10 -25.10
CA THR A 120 -33.16 18.04 -24.10
C THR A 120 -31.91 17.29 -24.58
N ILE A 121 -31.91 16.76 -25.80
CA ILE A 121 -30.78 16.02 -26.39
C ILE A 121 -30.25 16.81 -27.58
N GLU A 122 -28.97 17.19 -27.48
CA GLU A 122 -28.32 18.10 -28.42
C GLU A 122 -27.07 17.45 -29.00
N HIS A 123 -26.78 17.75 -30.25
CA HIS A 123 -25.65 17.19 -30.98
C HIS A 123 -24.75 18.29 -31.52
N LEU A 124 -23.45 18.09 -31.35
CA LEU A 124 -22.39 18.87 -31.98
C LEU A 124 -21.49 17.89 -32.72
N VAL A 125 -21.54 17.91 -34.05
CA VAL A 125 -20.69 17.07 -34.88
C VAL A 125 -19.57 17.92 -35.44
N LEU A 126 -18.32 17.56 -35.13
CA LEU A 126 -17.14 18.22 -35.68
C LEU A 126 -16.12 17.20 -36.16
N GLY A 127 -15.32 17.58 -37.15
CA GLY A 127 -14.31 16.69 -37.67
C GLY A 127 -13.64 17.18 -38.94
N ASP A 128 -12.53 16.53 -39.26
CA ASP A 128 -11.98 16.55 -40.60
C ASP A 128 -12.75 15.52 -41.42
N MET A 129 -13.61 16.02 -42.32
CA MET A 129 -14.56 15.19 -43.05
C MET A 129 -14.02 14.73 -44.41
N ILE A 130 -12.95 15.33 -44.92
CA ILE A 130 -12.30 15.01 -46.21
C ILE A 130 -13.33 14.83 -47.36
N VAL A 131 -14.39 15.64 -47.38
CA VAL A 131 -15.44 15.61 -48.42
C VAL A 131 -15.69 17.00 -49.00
N HIS A 132 -15.96 17.04 -50.30
CA HIS A 132 -16.22 18.26 -51.05
C HIS A 132 -17.70 18.32 -51.46
N HIS A 133 -18.35 19.43 -51.17
CA HIS A 133 -19.70 19.72 -51.63
C HIS A 133 -19.91 21.24 -51.73
N PRO A 134 -20.67 21.75 -52.72
CA PRO A 134 -20.98 23.18 -52.85
C PRO A 134 -21.61 23.81 -51.61
N ALA A 135 -22.32 23.03 -50.78
CA ALA A 135 -22.98 23.50 -49.56
C ALA A 135 -22.02 24.09 -48.52
N TRP A 136 -20.74 23.71 -48.52
CA TRP A 136 -19.72 24.26 -47.64
C TRP A 136 -18.49 24.78 -48.38
N GLY A 137 -18.12 24.19 -49.53
CA GLY A 137 -16.99 24.66 -50.33
C GLY A 137 -17.31 25.87 -51.21
N GLY A 138 -18.60 26.18 -51.38
CA GLY A 138 -19.08 27.28 -52.21
C GLY A 138 -19.29 26.93 -53.69
N PRO A 139 -19.69 27.91 -54.51
CA PRO A 139 -19.99 27.69 -55.92
C PRO A 139 -18.72 27.28 -56.68
N GLY A 140 -18.79 26.14 -57.38
CA GLY A 140 -17.69 25.60 -58.18
C GLY A 140 -16.87 24.48 -57.52
N THR A 141 -17.18 24.12 -56.27
CA THR A 141 -16.61 22.95 -55.60
C THR A 141 -17.10 21.64 -56.23
N ALA A 142 -16.21 20.66 -56.35
CA ALA A 142 -16.57 19.30 -56.79
C ALA A 142 -17.54 18.63 -55.80
N ILE A 143 -18.41 17.76 -56.31
CA ILE A 143 -19.38 17.01 -55.49
C ILE A 143 -18.85 15.60 -55.28
N ASP A 144 -18.51 15.28 -54.04
CA ASP A 144 -18.20 13.92 -53.61
C ASP A 144 -19.49 13.20 -53.19
N ALA A 145 -19.64 11.90 -53.54
CA ALA A 145 -20.81 11.11 -53.15
C ALA A 145 -21.00 11.02 -51.62
N GLU A 146 -19.88 10.91 -50.88
CA GLU A 146 -19.86 10.94 -49.41
C GLU A 146 -20.24 12.32 -48.84
N GLY A 147 -20.00 13.39 -49.61
CA GLY A 147 -20.46 14.74 -49.25
C GLY A 147 -21.98 14.84 -49.32
N THR A 148 -22.60 14.27 -50.35
CA THR A 148 -24.07 14.15 -50.45
C THR A 148 -24.62 13.28 -49.32
N GLU A 149 -23.99 12.14 -49.03
CA GLU A 149 -24.39 11.26 -47.92
C GLU A 149 -24.36 11.99 -46.56
N LEU A 150 -23.30 12.77 -46.29
CA LEU A 150 -23.20 13.54 -45.05
C LEU A 150 -24.32 14.59 -44.92
N LEU A 151 -24.72 15.25 -46.01
CA LEU A 151 -25.87 16.16 -46.01
C LEU A 151 -27.18 15.42 -45.75
N GLU A 152 -27.39 14.28 -46.38
CA GLU A 152 -28.59 13.47 -46.14
C GLU A 152 -28.67 12.99 -44.68
N ILE A 153 -27.53 12.65 -44.07
CA ILE A 153 -27.45 12.31 -42.64
C ILE A 153 -27.78 13.55 -41.79
N ALA A 154 -27.20 14.71 -42.12
CA ALA A 154 -27.48 15.95 -41.39
C ALA A 154 -28.97 16.31 -41.43
N ASP A 155 -29.59 16.27 -42.61
CA ASP A 155 -31.02 16.54 -42.81
C ASP A 155 -31.90 15.54 -42.03
N ARG A 156 -31.56 14.24 -42.08
CA ARG A 156 -32.31 13.17 -41.40
C ARG A 156 -32.33 13.35 -39.88
N HIS A 157 -31.27 13.91 -39.31
CA HIS A 157 -31.10 14.11 -37.87
C HIS A 157 -31.25 15.57 -37.42
N GLU A 158 -31.81 16.44 -38.28
CA GLU A 158 -32.08 17.85 -37.99
C GLU A 158 -30.84 18.64 -37.52
N LEU A 159 -29.71 18.41 -38.19
CA LEU A 159 -28.44 19.10 -37.94
C LEU A 159 -28.21 20.22 -38.96
N GLU A 160 -27.91 21.41 -38.45
CA GLU A 160 -27.59 22.59 -39.24
C GLU A 160 -26.08 22.74 -39.41
N LEU A 161 -25.63 23.07 -40.63
CA LEU A 161 -24.23 23.36 -40.92
C LEU A 161 -23.85 24.71 -40.30
N ALA A 162 -22.92 24.69 -39.33
CA ALA A 162 -22.40 25.89 -38.69
C ALA A 162 -21.17 26.48 -39.38
N THR A 163 -20.35 25.65 -40.04
CA THR A 163 -19.20 26.14 -40.81
C THR A 163 -19.68 27.04 -41.95
N GLU A 164 -19.17 28.27 -42.04
CA GLU A 164 -19.58 29.18 -43.10
C GLU A 164 -19.08 28.71 -44.47
N GLU A 165 -19.91 28.93 -45.49
CA GLU A 165 -19.63 28.55 -46.88
C GLU A 165 -18.37 29.26 -47.40
N GLY A 166 -17.46 28.49 -48.01
CA GLY A 166 -16.24 28.98 -48.64
C GLY A 166 -15.10 29.33 -47.67
N ILE A 167 -15.26 29.10 -46.37
CA ILE A 167 -14.15 29.27 -45.40
C ILE A 167 -13.04 28.27 -45.72
N VAL A 168 -11.82 28.76 -45.90
CA VAL A 168 -10.64 27.91 -46.08
C VAL A 168 -10.25 27.30 -44.74
N THR A 169 -10.51 25.99 -44.57
CA THR A 169 -10.12 25.25 -43.36
C THR A 169 -8.84 24.46 -43.56
N TRP A 170 -8.49 24.16 -44.81
CA TRP A 170 -7.28 23.46 -45.18
C TRP A 170 -6.57 24.17 -46.33
N GLU A 171 -5.24 24.30 -46.23
CA GLU A 171 -4.40 24.89 -47.26
C GLU A 171 -3.06 24.17 -47.37
N ARG A 172 -2.72 23.75 -48.59
CA ARG A 172 -1.39 23.21 -48.91
C ARG A 172 -0.93 23.66 -50.28
N GLY A 173 0.08 24.53 -50.30
CA GLY A 173 0.61 25.07 -51.55
C GLY A 173 -0.39 26.04 -52.20
N GLN A 174 -0.95 25.66 -53.35
CA GLN A 174 -2.01 26.43 -54.05
C GLN A 174 -3.41 25.83 -53.88
N SER A 175 -3.53 24.68 -53.21
CA SER A 175 -4.80 24.01 -52.99
C SER A 175 -5.42 24.45 -51.67
N GLN A 176 -6.69 24.84 -51.72
CA GLN A 176 -7.49 25.28 -50.58
C GLN A 176 -8.84 24.55 -50.62
N SER A 177 -9.31 24.09 -49.46
CA SER A 177 -10.59 23.42 -49.34
C SER A 177 -11.26 23.72 -47.99
N THR A 178 -12.58 23.55 -47.96
CA THR A 178 -13.41 23.53 -46.74
C THR A 178 -13.75 22.08 -46.42
N ILE A 179 -12.98 21.44 -45.55
CA ILE A 179 -13.14 20.02 -45.22
C ILE A 179 -13.31 19.76 -43.71
N ASP A 180 -13.00 20.75 -42.88
CA ASP A 180 -13.21 20.70 -41.44
C ASP A 180 -14.60 21.29 -41.13
N LEU A 181 -15.57 20.40 -40.89
CA LEU A 181 -16.98 20.78 -40.80
C LEU A 181 -17.50 20.71 -39.36
N THR A 182 -18.38 21.64 -39.01
CA THR A 182 -19.13 21.65 -37.75
C THR A 182 -20.62 21.70 -38.04
N PHE A 183 -21.38 20.73 -37.53
CA PHE A 183 -22.83 20.69 -37.55
C PHE A 183 -23.40 20.75 -36.14
N LEU A 184 -24.54 21.42 -35.97
CA LEU A 184 -25.20 21.63 -34.68
C LEU A 184 -26.68 21.27 -34.78
N SER A 185 -27.22 20.60 -33.77
CA SER A 185 -28.68 20.50 -33.61
C SER A 185 -29.29 21.91 -33.52
N MET A 186 -30.48 22.10 -34.09
CA MET A 186 -31.16 23.41 -34.18
C MET A 186 -31.19 24.22 -32.86
N SER A 187 -31.43 23.57 -31.71
CA SER A 187 -31.44 24.24 -30.39
C SER A 187 -30.08 24.80 -29.97
N LEU A 188 -29.00 24.17 -30.42
CA LEU A 188 -27.62 24.57 -30.16
C LEU A 188 -27.14 25.59 -31.20
N PHE A 189 -27.55 25.45 -32.46
CA PHE A 189 -27.30 26.41 -33.53
C PHE A 189 -27.83 27.82 -33.17
N ASN A 190 -29.06 27.89 -32.64
CA ASN A 190 -29.66 29.14 -32.13
C ASN A 190 -28.90 29.77 -30.95
N ARG A 191 -27.92 29.06 -30.37
CA ARG A 191 -27.07 29.50 -29.26
C ARG A 191 -25.59 29.54 -29.65
N LEU A 192 -25.29 29.44 -30.93
CA LEU A 192 -23.96 29.67 -31.46
C LEU A 192 -23.60 31.14 -31.26
N ILE A 193 -22.53 31.39 -30.49
CA ILE A 193 -22.00 32.73 -30.24
C ILE A 193 -21.01 33.09 -31.34
N LEU A 194 -20.18 32.13 -31.74
CA LEU A 194 -19.09 32.33 -32.68
C LEU A 194 -18.66 31.01 -33.31
N ILE A 195 -18.40 31.04 -34.61
CA ILE A 195 -17.63 30.05 -35.34
C ILE A 195 -16.64 30.80 -36.24
N GLU A 196 -15.35 30.49 -36.12
CA GLU A 196 -14.30 31.18 -36.89
C GLU A 196 -13.09 30.28 -37.13
N CYS A 197 -12.33 30.55 -38.20
CA CYS A 197 -10.94 30.12 -38.31
C CYS A 197 -10.08 31.00 -37.37
N ALA A 198 -9.47 30.38 -36.37
CA ALA A 198 -8.78 31.09 -35.30
C ALA A 198 -7.31 31.36 -35.65
N ASP A 199 -7.06 32.34 -36.50
CA ASP A 199 -5.73 32.72 -36.99
C ASP A 199 -4.72 33.00 -35.88
N THR A 200 -5.19 33.57 -34.77
CA THR A 200 -4.37 33.92 -33.60
C THR A 200 -3.73 32.71 -32.90
N VAL A 201 -4.25 31.51 -33.15
CA VAL A 201 -3.73 30.25 -32.62
C VAL A 201 -3.34 29.29 -33.73
N GLN A 202 -3.05 29.78 -34.94
CA GLN A 202 -2.46 28.97 -36.00
C GLN A 202 -0.97 28.70 -35.69
N HIS A 203 -0.52 27.45 -35.83
CA HIS A 203 0.84 27.00 -35.45
C HIS A 203 1.49 26.18 -36.58
N ASP A 204 1.49 26.72 -37.79
CA ASP A 204 2.09 26.13 -39.01
C ASP A 204 1.56 24.74 -39.36
N SER A 205 0.25 24.51 -39.14
CA SER A 205 -0.45 23.33 -39.66
C SER A 205 -1.06 23.67 -41.02
N ASP A 206 -1.21 22.67 -41.87
CA ASP A 206 -1.99 22.75 -43.12
C ASP A 206 -3.50 22.88 -42.87
N HIS A 207 -3.99 22.51 -41.69
CA HIS A 207 -5.35 22.81 -41.22
C HIS A 207 -5.40 24.07 -40.35
N TRP A 208 -6.46 24.86 -40.50
CA TRP A 208 -6.75 26.02 -39.66
C TRP A 208 -7.55 25.59 -38.43
N PRO A 209 -7.18 26.03 -37.21
CA PRO A 209 -7.95 25.72 -36.01
C PRO A 209 -9.34 26.36 -36.07
N ILE A 210 -10.39 25.55 -36.01
CA ILE A 210 -11.77 26.05 -35.91
C ILE A 210 -12.13 26.30 -34.45
N ARG A 211 -12.61 27.50 -34.14
CA ARG A 211 -13.12 27.85 -32.82
C ARG A 211 -14.63 27.95 -32.86
N THR A 212 -15.29 27.02 -32.18
CA THR A 212 -16.75 27.02 -31.98
C THR A 212 -17.09 27.39 -30.54
N GLN A 213 -17.87 28.47 -30.35
CA GLN A 213 -18.32 28.93 -29.04
C GLN A 213 -19.85 28.91 -28.98
N VAL A 214 -20.40 28.15 -28.04
CA VAL A 214 -21.85 28.00 -27.82
C VAL A 214 -22.22 28.44 -26.41
N ASP A 215 -23.41 29.02 -26.25
CA ASP A 215 -23.94 29.44 -24.95
C ASP A 215 -24.49 28.23 -24.16
N ILE A 216 -23.61 27.60 -23.37
CA ILE A 216 -23.96 26.54 -22.42
C ILE A 216 -23.40 26.82 -21.02
N GLN A 217 -24.19 26.52 -20.00
CA GLN A 217 -23.72 26.55 -18.62
C GLN A 217 -22.82 25.34 -18.35
N THR A 218 -21.52 25.52 -18.57
CA THR A 218 -20.53 24.44 -18.36
C THR A 218 -20.52 23.98 -16.90
N PRO A 219 -20.66 22.67 -16.62
CA PRO A 219 -20.70 22.18 -15.25
C PRO A 219 -19.35 22.34 -14.55
N VAL A 220 -19.27 23.20 -13.53
CA VAL A 220 -18.01 23.51 -12.84
C VAL A 220 -17.67 22.47 -11.78
N ASN A 221 -16.47 21.89 -11.90
CA ASN A 221 -15.84 21.05 -10.91
C ASN A 221 -15.45 21.88 -9.67
N LYS A 222 -16.22 21.76 -8.60
CA LYS A 222 -15.85 22.34 -7.29
C LYS A 222 -14.99 21.32 -6.55
N PRO A 223 -13.65 21.48 -6.49
CA PRO A 223 -12.80 20.52 -5.80
C PRO A 223 -13.22 20.43 -4.32
N PRO A 224 -13.19 19.22 -3.72
CA PRO A 224 -13.57 19.07 -2.32
C PRO A 224 -12.61 19.85 -1.43
N LYS A 225 -13.16 20.69 -0.55
CA LYS A 225 -12.38 21.39 0.48
C LYS A 225 -11.64 20.36 1.32
N ARG A 226 -10.37 20.64 1.63
CA ARG A 226 -9.54 19.80 2.51
C ARG A 226 -9.07 20.62 3.69
N ARG A 227 -8.96 20.01 4.87
CA ARG A 227 -8.36 20.65 6.06
C ARG A 227 -6.83 20.71 5.90
N ASP A 228 -6.21 21.80 6.35
CA ASP A 228 -4.76 21.92 6.43
C ASP A 228 -4.26 21.48 7.81
N TRP A 229 -4.01 20.18 7.94
CA TRP A 229 -3.54 19.57 9.18
C TRP A 229 -2.18 20.11 9.66
N LYS A 230 -1.36 20.69 8.77
CA LYS A 230 -0.06 21.27 9.16
C LYS A 230 -0.20 22.62 9.82
N ALA A 231 -1.26 23.36 9.49
CA ALA A 231 -1.59 24.66 10.07
C ALA A 231 -2.52 24.54 11.29
N THR A 232 -2.64 23.35 11.88
CA THR A 232 -3.43 23.12 13.09
C THR A 232 -2.88 23.94 14.25
N ASP A 233 -3.74 24.70 14.92
CA ASP A 233 -3.39 25.29 16.22
C ASP A 233 -3.45 24.22 17.30
N ILE A 234 -2.30 23.59 17.57
CA ILE A 234 -2.17 22.50 18.53
C ILE A 234 -2.51 22.97 19.95
N LYS A 235 -2.20 24.22 20.31
CA LYS A 235 -2.44 24.72 21.67
C LYS A 235 -3.95 24.86 21.91
N SER A 236 -4.64 25.56 21.02
CA SER A 236 -6.10 25.70 21.09
C SER A 236 -6.81 24.35 20.97
N LEU A 237 -6.30 23.42 20.15
CA LEU A 237 -6.83 22.06 20.07
C LEU A 237 -6.75 21.32 21.40
N THR A 238 -5.60 21.36 22.08
CA THR A 238 -5.43 20.73 23.38
C THR A 238 -6.36 21.35 24.43
N GLU A 239 -6.43 22.68 24.50
CA GLU A 239 -7.30 23.39 25.46
C GLU A 239 -8.79 23.06 25.26
N ILE A 240 -9.27 23.02 24.01
CA ILE A 240 -10.66 22.63 23.72
C ILE A 240 -10.91 21.17 24.10
N LEU A 241 -9.99 20.27 23.77
CA LEU A 241 -10.13 18.85 24.09
C LEU A 241 -10.11 18.61 25.61
N GLU A 242 -9.22 19.26 26.36
CA GLU A 242 -9.15 19.15 27.82
C GLU A 242 -10.37 19.72 28.52
N ARG A 243 -10.97 20.79 27.98
CA ARG A 243 -12.20 21.39 28.51
C ARG A 243 -13.45 20.56 28.19
N ASP A 244 -13.58 20.10 26.95
CA ASP A 244 -14.85 19.55 26.43
C ASP A 244 -14.93 18.01 26.50
N LEU A 245 -13.81 17.30 26.65
CA LEU A 245 -13.81 15.85 26.85
C LEU A 245 -13.87 15.49 28.32
N VAL A 246 -14.86 14.66 28.68
CA VAL A 246 -14.96 14.04 29.99
C VAL A 246 -14.63 12.55 29.84
N VAL A 247 -13.66 12.06 30.63
CA VAL A 247 -13.29 10.64 30.63
C VAL A 247 -14.43 9.84 31.27
N PRO A 248 -15.09 8.94 30.52
CA PRO A 248 -16.23 8.18 31.01
C PRO A 248 -15.75 6.92 31.75
N ASP A 249 -16.41 6.53 32.85
CA ASP A 249 -16.27 5.18 33.38
C ASP A 249 -17.18 4.22 32.57
N LEU A 250 -16.55 3.25 31.89
CA LEU A 250 -17.24 2.24 31.08
C LEU A 250 -17.00 0.81 31.58
N THR A 251 -16.57 0.64 32.83
CA THR A 251 -16.22 -0.68 33.40
C THR A 251 -17.38 -1.67 33.27
N ASN A 252 -18.58 -1.25 33.68
CA ASN A 252 -19.83 -2.04 33.66
C ASN A 252 -20.92 -1.44 32.74
N ALA A 253 -20.51 -0.75 31.67
CA ALA A 253 -21.45 -0.04 30.81
C ALA A 253 -22.23 -0.97 29.86
N SER A 254 -23.51 -0.65 29.63
CA SER A 254 -24.32 -1.32 28.61
C SER A 254 -23.87 -0.97 27.19
N LYS A 255 -24.20 -1.81 26.20
CA LYS A 255 -23.90 -1.56 24.77
C LYS A 255 -24.43 -0.19 24.30
N SER A 256 -25.60 0.22 24.78
CA SER A 256 -26.20 1.52 24.49
C SER A 256 -25.39 2.68 25.07
N ARG A 257 -24.88 2.55 26.30
CA ARG A 257 -24.01 3.57 26.93
C ARG A 257 -22.71 3.71 26.15
N ILE A 258 -22.07 2.60 25.76
CA ILE A 258 -20.83 2.62 24.95
C ILE A 258 -21.06 3.33 23.60
N LYS A 259 -22.20 3.06 22.95
CA LYS A 259 -22.59 3.73 21.70
C LYS A 259 -22.69 5.25 21.89
N LEU A 260 -23.46 5.70 22.88
CA LEU A 260 -23.67 7.13 23.15
C LEU A 260 -22.36 7.84 23.47
N THR A 261 -21.52 7.24 24.32
CA THR A 261 -20.21 7.78 24.67
C THR A 261 -19.29 7.89 23.45
N THR A 262 -19.28 6.89 22.58
CA THR A 262 -18.48 6.91 21.34
C THR A 262 -18.96 8.02 20.38
N VAL A 263 -20.27 8.25 20.31
CA VAL A 263 -20.87 9.34 19.51
C VAL A 263 -20.49 10.70 20.05
N ALA A 264 -20.64 10.89 21.37
CA ALA A 264 -20.28 12.13 22.06
C ALA A 264 -18.79 12.45 21.86
N PHE A 265 -17.91 11.49 22.16
CA PHE A 265 -16.46 11.60 21.96
C PHE A 265 -16.10 12.01 20.52
N SER A 266 -16.71 11.34 19.54
CA SER A 266 -16.51 11.63 18.12
C SER A 266 -17.00 13.03 17.73
N SER A 267 -18.07 13.51 18.35
CA SER A 267 -18.63 14.85 18.13
C SER A 267 -17.71 15.92 18.70
N THR A 268 -17.22 15.74 19.92
CA THR A 268 -16.29 16.67 20.58
C THR A 268 -14.98 16.81 19.79
N ILE A 269 -14.41 15.70 19.32
CA ILE A 269 -13.21 15.74 18.47
C ILE A 269 -13.47 16.51 17.17
N ARG A 270 -14.62 16.28 16.51
CA ARG A 270 -15.00 17.04 15.31
C ARG A 270 -15.12 18.52 15.59
N HIS A 271 -15.78 18.89 16.67
CA HIS A 271 -15.93 20.29 17.08
C HIS A 271 -14.58 20.96 17.28
N ALA A 272 -13.66 20.29 17.99
CA ALA A 272 -12.31 20.79 18.23
C ALA A 272 -11.53 20.98 16.92
N ILE A 273 -11.59 19.99 16.01
CA ILE A 273 -10.97 20.08 14.68
C ILE A 273 -11.54 21.26 13.88
N ASP A 274 -12.86 21.43 13.88
CA ASP A 274 -13.51 22.44 13.06
C ASP A 274 -13.10 23.86 13.45
N LYS A 275 -12.83 24.09 14.74
CA LYS A 275 -12.35 25.36 15.31
C LYS A 275 -10.85 25.59 15.13
N THR A 276 -10.03 24.54 15.10
CA THR A 276 -8.56 24.66 15.24
C THR A 276 -7.78 24.32 13.98
N VAL A 277 -8.40 23.61 13.03
CA VAL A 277 -7.76 23.20 11.78
C VAL A 277 -8.34 24.01 10.63
N PRO A 278 -7.60 24.95 10.03
CA PRO A 278 -8.12 25.76 8.93
C PRO A 278 -8.39 24.92 7.68
N TRP A 279 -9.23 25.44 6.78
CA TRP A 279 -9.37 24.88 5.44
C TRP A 279 -8.11 25.20 4.61
N ALA A 280 -7.59 24.21 3.91
CA ALA A 280 -6.51 24.39 2.97
C ALA A 280 -6.96 25.35 1.86
N GLN A 281 -6.13 26.37 1.64
CA GLN A 281 -6.25 27.33 0.54
C GLN A 281 -5.28 26.87 -0.56
N PRO A 282 -5.71 26.04 -1.52
CA PRO A 282 -4.84 25.64 -2.61
C PRO A 282 -4.52 26.88 -3.45
N SER A 283 -3.28 27.39 -3.38
CA SER A 283 -2.89 28.47 -4.30
C SER A 283 -2.76 27.90 -5.71
N GLU A 284 -3.20 28.63 -6.72
CA GLU A 284 -3.03 28.28 -8.15
C GLU A 284 -1.56 28.01 -8.54
N TRP A 285 -0.62 28.55 -7.75
CA TRP A 285 0.82 28.44 -7.95
C TRP A 285 1.53 27.47 -6.99
N SER A 286 0.77 26.61 -6.30
CA SER A 286 1.28 25.73 -5.25
C SER A 286 2.09 24.56 -5.84
N ASN A 287 3.35 24.83 -6.16
CA ASN A 287 4.35 23.78 -6.33
C ASN A 287 5.06 23.56 -4.99
N SER A 288 5.01 22.34 -4.46
CA SER A 288 5.62 21.97 -3.17
C SER A 288 7.14 22.15 -3.13
N ASP A 289 7.75 22.38 -4.28
CA ASP A 289 9.19 22.54 -4.47
C ASP A 289 9.65 24.02 -4.36
N LEU A 290 8.75 24.99 -4.15
CA LEU A 290 9.10 26.41 -4.00
C LEU A 290 9.22 26.81 -2.53
N THR A 291 10.41 27.27 -2.13
CA THR A 291 10.64 27.79 -0.77
C THR A 291 9.95 29.15 -0.55
N PRO A 292 9.69 29.57 0.70
CA PRO A 292 9.05 30.86 1.00
C PRO A 292 9.76 32.06 0.35
N LYS A 293 11.10 32.05 0.30
CA LYS A 293 11.92 33.07 -0.38
C LYS A 293 11.65 33.15 -1.89
N CYS A 294 11.19 32.07 -2.53
CA CYS A 294 10.82 32.08 -3.95
C CYS A 294 9.47 32.76 -4.21
N LYS A 295 8.53 32.78 -3.25
CA LYS A 295 7.22 33.42 -3.43
C LYS A 295 7.33 34.94 -3.46
N GLU A 296 8.21 35.50 -2.64
CA GLU A 296 8.44 36.95 -2.53
C GLU A 296 9.19 37.51 -3.75
N ALA A 297 10.14 36.75 -4.30
CA ALA A 297 10.91 37.13 -5.49
C ALA A 297 10.13 37.00 -6.82
N VAL A 298 9.00 36.28 -6.83
CA VAL A 298 8.20 36.05 -8.06
C VAL A 298 7.35 37.27 -8.42
N TRP A 299 6.94 38.10 -7.46
CA TRP A 299 6.06 39.24 -7.75
C TRP A 299 6.79 40.46 -8.33
N ARG A 300 7.97 40.82 -7.81
CA ARG A 300 8.66 42.07 -8.20
C ARG A 300 9.59 41.95 -9.42
N ALA A 301 9.85 40.74 -9.92
CA ALA A 301 10.77 40.51 -11.04
C ALA A 301 10.12 39.85 -12.28
N TYR A 302 8.78 39.77 -12.31
CA TYR A 302 8.04 39.02 -13.34
C TYR A 302 8.02 39.71 -14.71
N LEU A 303 8.20 41.03 -14.79
CA LEU A 303 7.95 41.79 -16.03
C LEU A 303 9.15 41.98 -16.98
N ARG A 304 10.38 41.50 -16.69
CA ARG A 304 11.55 41.79 -17.58
C ARG A 304 12.52 40.64 -17.90
N ALA A 305 12.29 39.39 -17.49
CA ALA A 305 13.29 38.33 -17.70
C ALA A 305 12.70 36.93 -17.98
N GLN A 306 11.89 36.78 -19.02
CA GLN A 306 11.15 35.53 -19.27
C GLN A 306 12.02 34.41 -19.88
N ASN A 307 13.04 34.73 -20.70
CA ASN A 307 13.77 33.70 -21.46
C ASN A 307 15.06 33.16 -20.79
N ARG A 308 15.84 34.01 -20.10
CA ARG A 308 17.05 33.58 -19.36
C ARG A 308 16.68 32.76 -18.10
N LYS A 309 15.55 33.10 -17.47
CA LYS A 309 15.02 32.43 -16.28
C LYS A 309 14.46 31.04 -16.58
N LYS A 310 13.79 30.83 -17.73
CA LYS A 310 13.32 29.49 -18.18
C LYS A 310 14.48 28.51 -18.33
N ARG A 311 15.62 28.95 -18.90
CA ARG A 311 16.83 28.10 -19.03
C ARG A 311 17.47 27.78 -17.68
N LEU A 312 17.58 28.77 -16.78
CA LEU A 312 18.10 28.58 -15.43
C LEU A 312 17.20 27.67 -14.57
N ILE A 313 15.88 27.85 -14.61
CA ILE A 313 14.92 26.98 -13.93
C ILE A 313 15.02 25.55 -14.49
N SER A 314 15.09 25.39 -15.82
CA SER A 314 15.23 24.07 -16.44
C SER A 314 16.54 23.38 -16.10
N LYS A 315 17.64 24.14 -15.96
CA LYS A 315 18.95 23.65 -15.51
C LYS A 315 18.92 23.26 -14.03
N SER A 316 18.33 24.08 -13.16
CA SER A 316 18.17 23.81 -11.73
C SER A 316 17.22 22.65 -11.44
N LEU A 317 16.12 22.51 -12.18
CA LEU A 317 15.21 21.35 -12.09
C LEU A 317 15.92 20.06 -12.53
N ARG A 318 16.74 20.11 -13.58
CA ARG A 318 17.56 18.96 -14.01
C ARG A 318 18.62 18.58 -12.98
N LEU A 319 19.34 19.55 -12.42
CA LEU A 319 20.33 19.31 -11.37
C LEU A 319 19.69 18.81 -10.07
N GLY A 320 18.56 19.40 -9.67
CA GLY A 320 17.79 18.94 -8.52
C GLY A 320 17.18 17.54 -8.73
N HIS A 321 16.80 17.20 -9.95
CA HIS A 321 16.40 15.85 -10.30
C HIS A 321 17.58 14.87 -10.19
N ARG A 322 18.74 15.18 -10.78
CA ARG A 322 19.95 14.33 -10.65
C ARG A 322 20.35 14.11 -9.19
N ARG A 323 20.34 15.16 -8.36
CA ARG A 323 20.59 15.03 -6.91
C ARG A 323 19.53 14.16 -6.22
N ARG A 324 18.25 14.28 -6.57
CA ARG A 324 17.19 13.42 -6.02
C ARG A 324 17.37 11.95 -6.43
N VAL A 325 17.80 11.70 -7.67
CA VAL A 325 18.12 10.35 -8.14
C VAL A 325 19.31 9.80 -7.36
N GLN A 326 20.39 10.56 -7.28
CA GLN A 326 21.59 10.18 -6.54
C GLN A 326 21.30 9.91 -5.05
N GLN A 327 20.59 10.82 -4.36
CA GLN A 327 20.16 10.64 -2.95
C GLN A 327 19.20 9.47 -2.75
N ALA A 328 18.43 9.08 -3.76
CA ALA A 328 17.57 7.91 -3.70
C ALA A 328 18.38 6.63 -3.94
N THR A 329 19.38 6.64 -4.81
CA THR A 329 20.33 5.54 -4.99
C THR A 329 21.16 5.32 -3.72
N GLU A 330 21.60 6.40 -3.06
CA GLU A 330 22.34 6.38 -1.79
C GLU A 330 21.50 5.86 -0.60
N LYS A 331 20.15 5.88 -0.71
CA LYS A 331 19.24 5.29 0.30
C LYS A 331 19.02 3.78 0.13
N GLY A 332 19.82 3.14 -0.73
CA GLY A 332 19.76 1.70 -0.96
C GLY A 332 18.47 1.24 -1.67
N PRO A 333 18.08 -0.04 -1.50
CA PRO A 333 17.00 -0.67 -2.28
C PRO A 333 15.66 0.07 -2.20
N GLN A 334 15.32 0.66 -1.06
CA GLN A 334 14.06 1.39 -0.88
C GLN A 334 13.99 2.69 -1.70
N GLY A 335 15.10 3.39 -1.86
CA GLY A 335 15.17 4.61 -2.66
C GLY A 335 15.15 4.30 -4.16
N LEU A 336 15.83 3.23 -4.59
CA LEU A 336 15.74 2.68 -5.94
C LEU A 336 14.31 2.21 -6.28
N TRP A 337 13.63 1.53 -5.35
CA TRP A 337 12.25 1.08 -5.55
C TRP A 337 11.27 2.25 -5.66
N ARG A 338 11.47 3.33 -4.89
CA ARG A 338 10.69 4.57 -5.04
C ARG A 338 10.92 5.22 -6.41
N LEU A 339 12.14 5.17 -6.92
CA LEU A 339 12.49 5.71 -8.23
C LEU A 339 11.89 4.87 -9.37
N ALA A 340 11.99 3.54 -9.27
CA ALA A 340 11.36 2.60 -10.19
C ALA A 340 9.84 2.75 -10.18
N LYS A 341 9.22 2.88 -8.99
CA LYS A 341 7.78 3.16 -8.85
C LYS A 341 7.41 4.49 -9.49
N TRP A 342 8.20 5.54 -9.28
CA TRP A 342 8.02 6.85 -9.93
C TRP A 342 8.14 6.78 -11.46
N ALA A 343 9.13 6.04 -11.97
CA ALA A 343 9.32 5.83 -13.41
C ALA A 343 8.13 5.07 -14.02
N ARG A 344 7.64 4.00 -13.37
CA ARG A 344 6.42 3.28 -13.76
C ARG A 344 5.17 4.17 -13.71
N THR A 345 5.06 5.07 -12.73
CA THR A 345 3.93 6.03 -12.64
C THR A 345 4.02 7.18 -13.65
N ARG A 346 5.16 7.39 -14.30
CA ARG A 346 5.35 8.39 -15.37
C ARG A 346 4.65 7.98 -16.67
N ARG A 347 4.48 6.66 -16.91
CA ARG A 347 3.77 6.05 -18.05
C ARG A 347 2.23 6.10 -17.95
N GLY A 348 1.65 7.14 -17.32
CA GLY A 348 0.20 7.37 -17.34
C GLY A 348 -0.72 6.40 -16.56
N LEU A 349 -0.26 5.20 -16.18
CA LEU A 349 -1.06 4.09 -15.61
C LEU A 349 -1.94 4.43 -14.39
N TYR A 350 -1.62 5.48 -13.63
CA TYR A 350 -2.35 5.86 -12.40
C TYR A 350 -3.14 7.17 -12.51
N LYS A 351 -3.20 7.82 -13.69
CA LYS A 351 -3.63 9.23 -13.77
C LYS A 351 -4.90 9.53 -14.56
N SER A 352 -5.57 8.52 -15.14
CA SER A 352 -6.91 8.77 -15.67
C SER A 352 -7.85 9.07 -14.48
N ARG A 353 -8.28 10.32 -14.36
CA ARG A 353 -9.22 10.79 -13.32
C ARG A 353 -10.67 10.36 -13.61
N VAL A 354 -10.84 9.37 -14.47
CA VAL A 354 -12.11 8.94 -15.03
C VAL A 354 -12.16 7.43 -15.06
N THR A 355 -13.27 6.89 -14.59
CA THR A 355 -13.62 5.49 -14.86
C THR A 355 -14.25 5.46 -16.26
N PRO A 356 -13.67 4.72 -17.23
CA PRO A 356 -14.28 4.51 -18.54
C PRO A 356 -15.66 3.85 -18.40
N THR A 357 -16.39 3.72 -19.50
CA THR A 357 -17.63 2.93 -19.53
C THR A 357 -17.32 1.50 -19.07
N LEU A 358 -18.06 1.01 -18.08
CA LEU A 358 -17.89 -0.36 -17.60
C LEU A 358 -18.85 -1.27 -18.35
N ILE A 359 -18.41 -2.48 -18.68
CA ILE A 359 -19.18 -3.48 -19.39
C ILE A 359 -19.38 -4.66 -18.43
N SER A 360 -20.64 -5.04 -18.19
CA SER A 360 -21.01 -6.23 -17.41
C SER A 360 -20.60 -7.50 -18.15
N THR A 361 -20.55 -8.63 -17.44
CA THR A 361 -20.42 -9.96 -18.04
C THR A 361 -21.51 -10.25 -19.07
N ASP A 362 -22.69 -9.64 -18.90
CA ASP A 362 -23.86 -9.82 -19.78
C ASP A 362 -23.91 -8.79 -20.92
N GLY A 363 -22.83 -8.02 -21.14
CA GLY A 363 -22.74 -7.00 -22.20
C GLY A 363 -23.39 -5.64 -21.87
N ARG A 364 -24.06 -5.50 -20.72
CA ARG A 364 -24.65 -4.21 -20.28
C ARG A 364 -23.57 -3.14 -20.07
N THR A 365 -23.74 -1.97 -20.68
CA THR A 365 -22.84 -0.82 -20.50
C THR A 365 -23.27 0.06 -19.33
N ALA A 366 -22.30 0.58 -18.59
CA ALA A 366 -22.50 1.47 -17.47
C ALA A 366 -21.71 2.75 -17.65
N GLU A 367 -22.44 3.87 -17.76
CA GLU A 367 -21.88 5.18 -18.09
C GLU A 367 -21.96 6.15 -16.91
N SER A 368 -23.09 6.18 -16.21
CA SER A 368 -23.32 7.01 -15.03
C SER A 368 -22.58 6.53 -13.79
N VAL A 369 -22.43 7.39 -12.79
CA VAL A 369 -21.79 7.03 -11.52
C VAL A 369 -22.58 5.92 -10.84
N GLU A 370 -23.91 6.03 -10.84
CA GLU A 370 -24.85 5.12 -10.19
C GLU A 370 -24.69 3.71 -10.75
N VAL A 371 -24.83 3.56 -12.07
CA VAL A 371 -24.77 2.25 -12.74
C VAL A 371 -23.34 1.67 -12.67
N LYS A 372 -22.30 2.50 -12.80
CA LYS A 372 -20.91 2.04 -12.62
C LYS A 372 -20.67 1.51 -11.21
N THR A 373 -21.15 2.21 -10.20
CA THR A 373 -21.00 1.77 -8.81
C THR A 373 -21.84 0.54 -8.50
N ALA A 374 -22.99 0.35 -9.15
CA ALA A 374 -23.79 -0.88 -9.04
C ALA A 374 -23.04 -2.09 -9.62
N LEU A 375 -22.53 -2.00 -10.85
CA LEU A 375 -21.72 -3.09 -11.44
C LEU A 375 -20.45 -3.39 -10.63
N LEU A 376 -19.78 -2.36 -10.10
CA LEU A 376 -18.65 -2.56 -9.21
C LEU A 376 -19.07 -3.21 -7.88
N SER A 377 -20.26 -2.90 -7.37
CA SER A 377 -20.81 -3.51 -6.16
C SER A 377 -21.07 -4.99 -6.36
N GLU A 378 -21.68 -5.38 -7.48
CA GLU A 378 -21.93 -6.77 -7.85
C GLU A 378 -20.62 -7.57 -7.92
N SER A 379 -19.57 -6.98 -8.50
CA SER A 379 -18.25 -7.62 -8.59
C SER A 379 -17.47 -7.66 -7.26
N PHE A 380 -17.63 -6.66 -6.38
CA PHE A 380 -16.87 -6.57 -5.13
C PHE A 380 -17.54 -7.23 -3.93
N PHE A 381 -18.86 -7.39 -3.98
CA PHE A 381 -19.66 -7.98 -2.91
C PHE A 381 -20.62 -9.03 -3.50
N PRO A 382 -20.09 -10.09 -4.12
CA PRO A 382 -20.93 -11.14 -4.69
C PRO A 382 -21.71 -11.88 -3.60
N ALA A 383 -22.78 -12.57 -4.00
CA ALA A 383 -23.44 -13.54 -3.14
C ALA A 383 -22.44 -14.67 -2.80
N ILE A 384 -22.36 -15.05 -1.52
CA ILE A 384 -21.48 -16.14 -1.10
C ILE A 384 -22.06 -17.45 -1.66
N PRO A 385 -21.24 -18.34 -2.23
CA PRO A 385 -21.63 -19.73 -2.44
C PRO A 385 -22.13 -20.38 -1.15
N GLU A 386 -22.99 -21.39 -1.25
CA GLU A 386 -23.38 -22.16 -0.05
C GLU A 386 -22.14 -22.89 0.50
N ALA A 387 -21.83 -22.64 1.78
CA ALA A 387 -20.76 -23.33 2.49
C ALA A 387 -21.32 -24.60 3.12
N ASP A 388 -20.58 -25.70 3.02
CA ASP A 388 -20.83 -26.86 3.89
C ASP A 388 -20.33 -26.52 5.31
N LEU A 389 -21.24 -26.51 6.28
CA LEU A 389 -20.99 -26.21 7.70
C LEU A 389 -21.31 -27.40 8.61
N SER A 390 -21.58 -28.58 8.03
CA SER A 390 -22.03 -29.77 8.77
C SER A 390 -21.02 -30.23 9.84
N ASP A 391 -19.74 -29.92 9.66
CA ASP A 391 -18.64 -30.24 10.59
C ASP A 391 -18.50 -29.25 11.76
N ILE A 392 -19.20 -28.12 11.74
CA ILE A 392 -19.13 -27.11 12.80
C ILE A 392 -20.04 -27.49 13.98
N ASP A 393 -21.16 -28.15 13.69
CA ASP A 393 -22.14 -28.54 14.69
C ASP A 393 -21.53 -29.61 15.62
N ASN A 394 -21.45 -29.28 16.92
CA ASN A 394 -20.80 -30.08 17.98
C ASN A 394 -19.26 -30.12 17.97
N ALA A 395 -18.59 -29.20 17.26
CA ALA A 395 -17.13 -29.11 17.30
C ALA A 395 -16.59 -28.84 18.72
N ILE A 396 -15.66 -29.68 19.18
CA ILE A 396 -14.95 -29.52 20.46
C ILE A 396 -13.68 -28.72 20.21
N TYR A 397 -13.50 -27.62 20.94
CA TYR A 397 -12.35 -26.74 20.78
C TYR A 397 -11.30 -26.97 21.88
N PRO A 398 -10.01 -26.77 21.57
CA PRO A 398 -8.93 -26.85 22.56
C PRO A 398 -9.02 -25.74 23.62
N GLU A 399 -8.20 -25.81 24.66
CA GLU A 399 -8.12 -24.77 25.69
C GLU A 399 -7.75 -23.41 25.10
N GLN A 400 -8.60 -22.40 25.37
CA GLN A 400 -8.49 -21.08 24.76
C GLN A 400 -7.49 -20.19 25.50
N LEU A 401 -6.74 -19.37 24.76
CA LEU A 401 -5.79 -18.41 25.34
C LEU A 401 -6.53 -17.25 26.02
N SER A 402 -6.04 -16.86 27.20
CA SER A 402 -6.49 -15.67 27.90
C SER A 402 -5.62 -14.47 27.54
N PHE A 403 -6.25 -13.29 27.39
CA PHE A 403 -5.56 -12.04 27.11
C PHE A 403 -5.91 -11.00 28.18
N PRO A 404 -4.93 -10.20 28.66
CA PRO A 404 -5.20 -9.14 29.62
C PRO A 404 -5.97 -7.98 28.98
N GLU A 405 -6.45 -7.03 29.80
CA GLU A 405 -7.01 -5.78 29.28
C GLU A 405 -6.00 -5.00 28.41
N ILE A 406 -6.48 -4.07 27.60
CA ILE A 406 -5.67 -3.21 26.73
C ILE A 406 -5.05 -2.09 27.59
N PRO A 407 -3.73 -2.09 27.85
CA PRO A 407 -3.09 -1.04 28.61
C PRO A 407 -2.92 0.23 27.77
N ARG A 408 -2.77 1.38 28.44
CA ARG A 408 -2.63 2.70 27.80
C ARG A 408 -1.42 2.79 26.87
N HIS A 409 -0.29 2.19 27.25
CA HIS A 409 0.93 2.24 26.45
C HIS A 409 0.76 1.52 25.10
N GLU A 410 -0.06 0.46 25.02
CA GLU A 410 -0.31 -0.26 23.77
C GLU A 410 -1.12 0.61 22.80
N ILE A 411 -2.10 1.35 23.31
CA ILE A 411 -2.88 2.32 22.51
C ILE A 411 -1.96 3.44 22.02
N GLU A 412 -1.13 3.99 22.90
CA GLU A 412 -0.19 5.04 22.55
C GLU A 412 0.81 4.59 21.48
N HIS A 413 1.33 3.36 21.60
CA HIS A 413 2.23 2.76 20.62
C HIS A 413 1.61 2.71 19.23
N VAL A 414 0.35 2.25 19.14
CA VAL A 414 -0.38 2.19 17.87
C VAL A 414 -0.62 3.59 17.30
N ILE A 415 -1.00 4.57 18.12
CA ILE A 415 -1.17 5.97 17.69
C ILE A 415 0.14 6.54 17.13
N ARG A 416 1.28 6.33 17.82
CA ARG A 416 2.60 6.84 17.43
C ARG A 416 3.18 6.16 16.19
N SER A 417 2.87 4.88 15.98
CA SER A 417 3.35 4.11 14.82
C SER A 417 2.69 4.52 13.49
N MET A 418 1.60 5.29 13.54
CA MET A 418 0.88 5.74 12.36
C MET A 418 1.59 6.90 11.66
N PRO A 419 1.48 7.03 10.32
CA PRO A 419 2.09 8.14 9.60
C PRO A 419 1.70 9.51 10.17
N PRO A 420 2.61 10.50 10.19
CA PRO A 420 2.40 11.81 10.82
C PRO A 420 1.19 12.54 10.22
N ASN A 421 0.56 13.40 11.03
CA ASN A 421 -0.68 14.16 10.74
C ASN A 421 -1.97 13.33 10.65
N LYS A 422 -2.02 12.15 11.29
CA LYS A 422 -3.23 11.30 11.33
C LYS A 422 -4.00 11.34 12.65
N ALA A 423 -3.38 11.75 13.76
CA ALA A 423 -4.05 11.95 15.04
C ALA A 423 -3.27 12.92 15.94
N PRO A 424 -3.96 13.74 16.75
CA PRO A 424 -3.34 14.50 17.83
C PRO A 424 -3.10 13.59 19.06
N GLY A 425 -1.90 13.60 19.61
CA GLY A 425 -1.48 12.74 20.73
C GLY A 425 -1.76 13.35 22.11
N VAL A 426 -2.99 13.83 22.35
CA VAL A 426 -3.36 14.49 23.62
C VAL A 426 -3.71 13.45 24.70
N PRO A 427 -3.23 13.56 25.96
CA PRO A 427 -3.47 12.58 27.02
C PRO A 427 -4.95 12.25 27.29
N ILE A 428 -5.85 13.26 27.33
CA ILE A 428 -7.27 13.05 27.61
C ILE A 428 -7.98 12.19 26.54
N VAL A 429 -7.49 12.24 25.31
CA VAL A 429 -7.96 11.39 24.19
C VAL A 429 -7.55 9.94 24.44
N LEU A 430 -6.34 9.71 24.99
CA LEU A 430 -5.85 8.37 25.31
C LEU A 430 -6.68 7.72 26.43
N ASP A 431 -7.01 8.45 27.49
CA ASP A 431 -7.80 7.94 28.62
C ASP A 431 -9.23 7.57 28.21
N THR A 432 -9.86 8.41 27.39
CA THR A 432 -11.20 8.12 26.86
C THR A 432 -11.18 6.90 25.93
N LEU A 433 -10.13 6.77 25.10
CA LEU A 433 -9.96 5.60 24.24
C LEU A 433 -9.74 4.30 25.02
N TYR A 434 -8.96 4.33 26.10
CA TYR A 434 -8.74 3.20 26.99
C TYR A 434 -10.07 2.65 27.54
N GLN A 435 -10.96 3.54 27.99
CA GLN A 435 -12.27 3.15 28.51
C GLN A 435 -13.17 2.54 27.41
N ILE A 436 -13.24 3.18 26.24
CA ILE A 436 -14.06 2.70 25.12
C ILE A 436 -13.57 1.34 24.61
N TYR A 437 -12.27 1.16 24.41
CA TYR A 437 -11.71 -0.07 23.83
C TYR A 437 -11.86 -1.28 24.74
N ASN A 438 -11.58 -1.13 26.04
CA ASN A 438 -11.77 -2.23 26.98
C ASN A 438 -13.26 -2.59 27.15
N ALA A 439 -14.15 -1.59 27.17
CA ALA A 439 -15.59 -1.84 27.19
C ALA A 439 -16.09 -2.57 25.92
N CYS A 440 -15.56 -2.21 24.74
CA CYS A 440 -15.86 -2.89 23.48
C CYS A 440 -15.49 -4.38 23.50
N ILE A 441 -14.31 -4.73 24.03
CA ILE A 441 -13.86 -6.12 24.16
C ILE A 441 -14.73 -6.87 25.18
N ARG A 442 -14.89 -6.34 26.40
CA ARG A 442 -15.69 -6.99 27.47
C ARG A 442 -17.13 -7.27 27.05
N THR A 443 -17.78 -6.30 26.40
CA THR A 443 -19.19 -6.42 25.99
C THR A 443 -19.38 -7.04 24.61
N SER A 444 -18.30 -7.38 23.91
CA SER A 444 -18.32 -7.85 22.52
C SER A 444 -19.13 -6.93 21.60
N TYR A 445 -19.00 -5.61 21.81
CA TYR A 445 -19.76 -4.60 21.09
C TYR A 445 -18.84 -3.75 20.21
N ASN A 446 -19.17 -3.70 18.92
CA ASN A 446 -18.53 -2.80 17.97
C ASN A 446 -19.48 -1.62 17.67
N PRO A 447 -19.09 -0.36 17.99
CA PRO A 447 -19.92 0.81 17.73
C PRO A 447 -20.33 0.91 16.25
N SER A 448 -21.60 1.23 15.99
CA SER A 448 -22.14 1.36 14.62
C SER A 448 -21.36 2.34 13.72
N HIS A 449 -20.70 3.34 14.30
CA HIS A 449 -19.83 4.26 13.56
C HIS A 449 -18.55 3.59 13.03
N PHE A 450 -18.10 2.50 13.63
CA PHE A 450 -16.94 1.70 13.19
C PHE A 450 -17.29 0.71 12.07
N GLN A 451 -18.59 0.49 11.82
CA GLN A 451 -19.14 -0.40 10.81
C GLN A 451 -19.44 0.30 9.48
N ARG A 452 -19.30 1.63 9.40
CA ARG A 452 -19.50 2.43 8.18
C ARG A 452 -18.18 2.73 7.46
N SER A 453 -18.13 2.54 6.16
CA SER A 453 -16.92 2.68 5.34
C SER A 453 -17.16 3.32 3.96
N ILE A 454 -16.07 3.64 3.26
CA ILE A 454 -16.04 4.06 1.85
C ILE A 454 -15.08 3.12 1.11
N THR A 455 -15.58 2.40 0.13
CA THR A 455 -14.77 1.58 -0.77
C THR A 455 -14.20 2.45 -1.87
N VAL A 456 -12.89 2.72 -1.84
CA VAL A 456 -12.20 3.42 -2.92
C VAL A 456 -11.84 2.41 -4.00
N VAL A 457 -12.19 2.72 -5.23
CA VAL A 457 -11.95 1.85 -6.39
C VAL A 457 -10.58 2.14 -6.97
N LEU A 458 -9.68 1.15 -6.93
CA LEU A 458 -8.32 1.25 -7.47
C LEU A 458 -8.15 0.37 -8.70
N ARG A 459 -7.47 0.86 -9.73
CA ARG A 459 -7.10 0.05 -10.91
C ARG A 459 -6.05 -1.00 -10.54
N LYS A 460 -6.23 -2.26 -10.98
CA LYS A 460 -5.19 -3.30 -10.94
C LYS A 460 -4.09 -2.94 -11.92
N ALA A 461 -2.82 -3.13 -11.57
CA ALA A 461 -1.71 -2.85 -12.48
C ALA A 461 -1.60 -3.92 -13.59
N GLY A 462 -1.15 -3.51 -14.79
CA GLY A 462 -0.91 -4.36 -15.97
C GLY A 462 -1.11 -3.56 -17.26
N GLN A 463 -0.26 -3.77 -18.28
CA GLN A 463 -0.40 -3.10 -19.58
C GLN A 463 -1.59 -3.66 -20.37
N ASP A 464 -1.83 -4.97 -20.27
CA ASP A 464 -2.84 -5.70 -21.07
C ASP A 464 -4.21 -5.78 -20.39
N ARG A 465 -4.41 -5.06 -19.27
CA ARG A 465 -5.71 -5.07 -18.58
C ARG A 465 -6.70 -4.16 -19.28
N ASP A 466 -7.88 -4.72 -19.56
CA ASP A 466 -9.03 -3.96 -20.00
C ASP A 466 -9.78 -3.33 -18.81
N TYR A 467 -9.69 -2.00 -18.69
CA TYR A 467 -10.35 -1.22 -17.63
C TYR A 467 -11.83 -0.95 -17.90
N HIS A 468 -12.39 -1.46 -18.99
CA HIS A 468 -13.83 -1.52 -19.21
C HIS A 468 -14.47 -2.66 -18.39
N THR A 469 -13.69 -3.61 -17.88
CA THR A 469 -14.19 -4.70 -17.02
C THR A 469 -14.12 -4.34 -15.52
N PRO A 470 -15.17 -4.63 -14.72
CA PRO A 470 -15.14 -4.46 -13.26
C PRO A 470 -13.99 -5.22 -12.57
N GLN A 471 -13.60 -6.39 -13.10
CA GLN A 471 -12.54 -7.25 -12.57
C GLN A 471 -11.15 -6.62 -12.67
N ALA A 472 -10.96 -5.59 -13.52
CA ALA A 472 -9.73 -4.81 -13.59
C ALA A 472 -9.56 -3.82 -12.43
N TYR A 473 -10.52 -3.74 -11.50
CA TYR A 473 -10.46 -2.89 -10.32
C TYR A 473 -10.34 -3.70 -9.01
N ARG A 474 -9.83 -3.06 -7.95
CA ARG A 474 -9.74 -3.59 -6.58
C ARG A 474 -10.52 -2.68 -5.63
N PRO A 475 -11.37 -3.26 -4.76
CA PRO A 475 -11.99 -2.51 -3.69
C PRO A 475 -10.97 -2.25 -2.59
N VAL A 476 -10.77 -0.99 -2.19
CA VAL A 476 -10.03 -0.68 -0.96
C VAL A 476 -10.97 -0.01 0.02
N VAL A 477 -11.40 -0.78 1.02
CA VAL A 477 -12.30 -0.31 2.08
C VAL A 477 -11.52 0.66 2.97
N MET A 478 -11.80 1.94 2.79
CA MET A 478 -11.28 3.02 3.60
C MET A 478 -12.36 3.50 4.55
N GLY A 479 -11.98 3.79 5.79
CA GLY A 479 -12.89 4.45 6.71
C GLY A 479 -13.23 5.88 6.28
N VAL A 480 -14.48 6.30 6.49
CA VAL A 480 -14.95 7.66 6.20
C VAL A 480 -14.25 8.66 7.15
N ALA A 481 -13.38 9.53 6.63
CA ALA A 481 -12.74 10.66 7.33
C ALA A 481 -12.02 10.31 8.68
N LEU A 482 -11.54 11.34 9.40
CA LEU A 482 -10.73 11.23 10.64
C LEU A 482 -11.32 10.28 11.70
N LEU A 483 -12.64 10.11 11.70
CA LEU A 483 -13.43 9.42 12.72
C LEU A 483 -13.27 7.90 12.71
N ASN A 484 -12.91 7.31 11.58
CA ASN A 484 -12.65 5.88 11.50
C ASN A 484 -11.17 5.53 11.78
N THR A 485 -10.36 6.51 12.17
CA THR A 485 -9.00 6.27 12.70
C THR A 485 -9.10 5.58 14.07
N LEU A 486 -10.13 5.91 14.86
CA LEU A 486 -10.37 5.31 16.18
C LEU A 486 -10.64 3.80 16.08
N SER A 487 -11.43 3.34 15.10
CA SER A 487 -11.64 1.90 14.91
C SER A 487 -10.38 1.21 14.39
N LYS A 488 -9.57 1.89 13.56
CA LYS A 488 -8.31 1.35 13.04
C LYS A 488 -7.31 1.09 14.15
N PHE A 489 -7.28 1.93 15.19
CA PHE A 489 -6.42 1.69 16.35
C PHE A 489 -6.83 0.40 17.08
N LEU A 490 -8.11 0.25 17.43
CA LEU A 490 -8.60 -0.97 18.08
C LEU A 490 -8.32 -2.23 17.24
N LYS A 491 -8.59 -2.17 15.93
CA LYS A 491 -8.31 -3.27 14.99
C LYS A 491 -6.81 -3.59 14.92
N ALA A 492 -5.94 -2.57 14.92
CA ALA A 492 -4.49 -2.76 14.89
C ALA A 492 -3.94 -3.35 16.20
N ILE A 493 -4.51 -2.96 17.34
CA ILE A 493 -4.19 -3.54 18.67
C ILE A 493 -4.53 -5.03 18.66
N ILE A 494 -5.77 -5.37 18.30
CA ILE A 494 -6.23 -6.76 18.28
C ILE A 494 -5.44 -7.59 17.25
N ALA A 495 -5.18 -7.03 16.07
CA ALA A 495 -4.35 -7.69 15.06
C ALA A 495 -2.95 -8.01 15.60
N ARG A 496 -2.29 -7.08 16.30
CA ARG A 496 -0.97 -7.31 16.92
C ARG A 496 -1.02 -8.41 17.98
N ARG A 497 -2.07 -8.45 18.81
CA ARG A 497 -2.25 -9.49 19.84
C ARG A 497 -2.49 -10.87 19.24
N ILE A 498 -3.36 -10.96 18.23
CA ILE A 498 -3.59 -12.21 17.48
C ILE A 498 -2.30 -12.66 16.80
N SER A 499 -1.62 -11.77 16.08
CA SER A 499 -0.35 -12.11 15.44
C SER A 499 0.72 -12.55 16.45
N TYR A 500 0.81 -11.92 17.63
CA TYR A 500 1.71 -12.37 18.68
C TYR A 500 1.38 -13.80 19.12
N ALA A 501 0.12 -14.09 19.44
CA ALA A 501 -0.32 -15.42 19.87
C ALA A 501 -0.06 -16.49 18.80
N MET A 502 -0.34 -16.18 17.53
CA MET A 502 -0.07 -17.09 16.40
C MET A 502 1.40 -17.51 16.29
N GLU A 503 2.31 -16.56 16.50
CA GLU A 503 3.75 -16.81 16.40
C GLU A 503 4.31 -17.47 17.67
N ALA A 504 3.92 -16.98 18.85
CA ALA A 504 4.43 -17.46 20.14
C ALA A 504 4.01 -18.90 20.46
N GLU A 505 2.78 -19.27 20.08
CA GLU A 505 2.22 -20.61 20.34
C GLU A 505 2.35 -21.54 19.12
N GLY A 506 2.93 -21.07 18.01
CA GLY A 506 3.11 -21.87 16.79
C GLY A 506 1.79 -22.31 16.12
N LEU A 507 0.73 -21.49 16.20
CA LEU A 507 -0.63 -21.84 15.78
C LEU A 507 -0.88 -21.70 14.26
N LEU A 508 0.13 -21.23 13.51
CA LEU A 508 0.14 -21.20 12.05
C LEU A 508 1.16 -22.21 11.53
N VAL A 509 0.81 -22.91 10.46
CA VAL A 509 1.73 -23.80 9.75
C VAL A 509 3.00 -23.05 9.33
N LYS A 510 4.14 -23.73 9.46
CA LYS A 510 5.43 -23.22 8.97
C LYS A 510 5.43 -22.95 7.46
N GLY A 511 4.60 -23.65 6.69
CA GLY A 511 4.41 -23.44 5.25
C GLY A 511 3.61 -22.18 4.89
N HIS A 512 2.89 -21.55 5.83
CA HIS A 512 2.20 -20.29 5.58
C HIS A 512 3.19 -19.13 5.79
N LEU A 513 3.65 -18.52 4.69
CA LEU A 513 4.74 -17.55 4.66
C LEU A 513 4.24 -16.11 4.44
N GLY A 514 3.32 -15.93 3.51
CA GLY A 514 2.84 -14.59 3.12
C GLY A 514 2.07 -13.90 4.24
N GLY A 515 2.17 -12.57 4.31
CA GLY A 515 1.44 -11.75 5.28
C GLY A 515 1.96 -11.81 6.73
N ARG A 516 2.94 -12.68 7.02
CA ARG A 516 3.62 -12.74 8.32
C ARG A 516 4.70 -11.69 8.42
N LYS A 517 4.92 -11.19 9.64
CA LYS A 517 5.92 -10.16 9.88
C LYS A 517 7.31 -10.81 9.83
N GLY A 518 8.24 -10.19 9.08
CA GLY A 518 9.61 -10.70 8.93
C GLY A 518 9.87 -11.64 7.79
N ILE A 519 8.82 -12.14 7.13
CA ILE A 519 8.94 -13.04 5.99
C ILE A 519 8.82 -12.21 4.71
N SER A 520 9.80 -12.34 3.81
CA SER A 520 9.78 -11.73 2.48
C SER A 520 9.55 -12.78 1.39
N THR A 521 9.27 -12.32 0.18
CA THR A 521 9.15 -13.20 -1.00
C THR A 521 10.45 -13.95 -1.26
N ASP A 522 11.61 -13.36 -0.92
CA ASP A 522 12.91 -14.03 -1.03
C ASP A 522 12.98 -15.27 -0.13
N HIS A 523 12.48 -15.19 1.10
CA HIS A 523 12.44 -16.34 2.01
C HIS A 523 11.58 -17.46 1.43
N ALA A 524 10.43 -17.14 0.84
CA ALA A 524 9.58 -18.14 0.21
C ALA A 524 10.29 -18.84 -0.96
N ILE A 525 10.96 -18.08 -1.83
CA ILE A 525 11.75 -18.64 -2.94
C ILE A 525 12.88 -19.53 -2.42
N GLN A 526 13.62 -19.09 -1.40
CA GLN A 526 14.70 -19.89 -0.82
C GLN A 526 14.18 -21.21 -0.20
N ILE A 527 13.06 -21.18 0.51
CA ILE A 527 12.43 -22.39 1.08
C ILE A 527 12.01 -23.36 -0.03
N ILE A 528 11.42 -22.85 -1.11
CA ILE A 528 11.03 -23.66 -2.28
C ILE A 528 12.27 -24.31 -2.91
N LEU A 529 13.33 -23.53 -3.17
CA LEU A 529 14.59 -24.04 -3.73
C LEU A 529 15.28 -25.07 -2.83
N ASP A 530 15.27 -24.85 -1.51
CA ASP A 530 15.86 -25.77 -0.53
C ASP A 530 15.09 -27.10 -0.49
N ARG A 531 13.75 -27.07 -0.48
CA ARG A 531 12.93 -28.28 -0.54
C ARG A 531 13.17 -29.06 -1.85
N MET A 532 13.28 -28.37 -2.98
CA MET A 532 13.61 -29.00 -4.28
C MET A 532 14.98 -29.70 -4.24
N ARG A 533 16.01 -28.99 -3.75
CA ARG A 533 17.36 -29.54 -3.66
C ARG A 533 17.45 -30.71 -2.69
N ARG A 534 16.73 -30.67 -1.57
CA ARG A 534 16.65 -31.78 -0.61
C ARG A 534 16.02 -33.01 -1.23
N ALA A 535 14.88 -32.87 -1.93
CA ALA A 535 14.26 -33.98 -2.65
C ALA A 535 15.22 -34.61 -3.69
N TRP A 536 15.95 -33.79 -4.46
CA TRP A 536 16.97 -34.30 -5.37
C TRP A 536 18.16 -34.98 -4.69
N GLY A 537 18.53 -34.52 -3.49
CA GLY A 537 19.56 -35.14 -2.65
C GLY A 537 19.12 -36.47 -2.05
N GLU A 538 17.82 -36.63 -1.79
CA GLU A 538 17.17 -37.86 -1.29
C GLU A 538 16.97 -38.92 -2.40
N GLY A 539 17.26 -38.58 -3.65
CA GLY A 539 17.23 -39.51 -4.78
C GLY A 539 16.03 -39.36 -5.72
N PHE A 540 15.13 -38.39 -5.49
CA PHE A 540 14.02 -38.11 -6.40
C PHE A 540 14.51 -37.41 -7.67
N GLU A 541 14.00 -37.85 -8.81
CA GLU A 541 14.35 -37.29 -10.12
C GLU A 541 13.46 -36.12 -10.53
N VAL A 542 12.23 -36.06 -10.03
CA VAL A 542 11.22 -35.06 -10.42
C VAL A 542 10.60 -34.41 -9.20
N VAL A 543 10.48 -33.08 -9.24
CA VAL A 543 9.68 -32.30 -8.29
C VAL A 543 8.68 -31.48 -9.10
N SER A 544 7.39 -31.61 -8.81
CA SER A 544 6.33 -30.89 -9.52
C SER A 544 5.61 -29.93 -8.58
N MET A 545 5.28 -28.74 -9.07
CA MET A 545 4.61 -27.71 -8.28
C MET A 545 3.34 -27.23 -8.97
N LEU A 546 2.23 -27.23 -8.24
CA LEU A 546 0.94 -26.70 -8.64
C LEU A 546 0.65 -25.41 -7.87
N LEU A 547 0.44 -24.31 -8.59
CA LEU A 547 0.08 -23.00 -8.05
C LEU A 547 -1.43 -22.76 -8.19
N LEU A 548 -2.09 -22.48 -7.08
CA LEU A 548 -3.51 -22.19 -6.96
C LEU A 548 -3.73 -20.69 -6.65
N ASP A 549 -4.77 -20.11 -7.23
CA ASP A 549 -5.22 -18.73 -6.97
C ASP A 549 -6.67 -18.77 -6.48
N VAL A 550 -6.92 -18.19 -5.30
CA VAL A 550 -8.29 -18.06 -4.75
C VAL A 550 -8.94 -16.78 -5.30
N SER A 551 -10.04 -16.96 -6.04
CA SER A 551 -10.81 -15.84 -6.57
C SER A 551 -11.57 -15.12 -5.46
N GLY A 552 -11.40 -13.79 -5.39
CA GLY A 552 -12.13 -12.96 -4.43
C GLY A 552 -11.86 -13.31 -2.96
N ALA A 553 -10.64 -13.77 -2.64
CA ALA A 553 -10.20 -14.20 -1.31
C ALA A 553 -10.83 -13.46 -0.10
N TYR A 554 -10.64 -12.13 -0.03
CA TYR A 554 -11.18 -11.33 1.06
C TYR A 554 -12.70 -11.14 0.99
N ASP A 555 -13.25 -11.08 -0.22
CA ASP A 555 -14.65 -10.73 -0.48
C ASP A 555 -15.58 -11.93 -0.21
N ASN A 556 -15.09 -13.16 -0.40
CA ASN A 556 -15.85 -14.42 -0.28
C ASN A 556 -15.74 -15.11 1.09
N ALA A 557 -14.86 -14.64 1.99
CA ALA A 557 -14.64 -15.30 3.27
C ALA A 557 -15.91 -15.39 4.15
N HIS A 558 -16.34 -16.62 4.44
CA HIS A 558 -17.54 -16.92 5.21
C HIS A 558 -17.32 -16.70 6.72
N HIS A 559 -18.22 -15.95 7.36
CA HIS A 559 -17.99 -15.49 8.74
C HIS A 559 -18.03 -16.62 9.77
N LEU A 560 -19.00 -17.53 9.70
CA LEU A 560 -19.09 -18.62 10.69
C LEU A 560 -17.87 -19.55 10.63
N ARG A 561 -17.39 -19.85 9.41
CA ARG A 561 -16.18 -20.65 9.18
C ARG A 561 -14.94 -19.97 9.75
N LEU A 562 -14.77 -18.66 9.49
CA LEU A 562 -13.67 -17.89 10.08
C LEU A 562 -13.69 -17.95 11.62
N LEU A 563 -14.86 -17.77 12.24
CA LEU A 563 -15.00 -17.82 13.70
C LEU A 563 -14.72 -19.23 14.26
N HIS A 564 -15.10 -20.28 13.54
CA HIS A 564 -14.76 -21.66 13.86
C HIS A 564 -13.23 -21.88 13.81
N ASN A 565 -12.57 -21.48 12.72
CA ASN A 565 -11.11 -21.62 12.54
C ASN A 565 -10.32 -20.85 13.61
N MET A 566 -10.84 -19.71 14.08
CA MET A 566 -10.27 -18.97 15.22
C MET A 566 -10.36 -19.74 16.54
N ARG A 567 -11.50 -20.38 16.84
CA ARG A 567 -11.65 -21.19 18.06
C ARG A 567 -10.80 -22.46 18.02
N LYS A 568 -10.69 -23.11 16.85
CA LYS A 568 -9.78 -24.25 16.60
C LYS A 568 -8.34 -23.89 16.95
N ARG A 569 -7.94 -22.65 16.70
CA ARG A 569 -6.59 -22.10 16.99
C ARG A 569 -6.50 -21.36 18.33
N ARG A 570 -7.33 -21.71 19.31
CA ARG A 570 -7.26 -21.19 20.70
C ARG A 570 -7.47 -19.66 20.84
N LEU A 571 -8.05 -18.98 19.84
CA LEU A 571 -8.29 -17.53 19.82
C LEU A 571 -9.71 -17.10 20.26
N GLY A 572 -10.42 -17.96 21.00
CA GLY A 572 -11.81 -17.79 21.40
C GLY A 572 -12.10 -16.49 22.14
N HIS A 573 -11.11 -15.92 22.84
CA HIS A 573 -11.23 -14.63 23.53
C HIS A 573 -11.67 -13.48 22.60
N PHE A 574 -11.18 -13.44 21.35
CA PHE A 574 -11.51 -12.37 20.39
C PHE A 574 -12.72 -12.67 19.50
N VAL A 575 -13.17 -13.93 19.46
CA VAL A 575 -14.22 -14.40 18.54
C VAL A 575 -15.53 -13.60 18.67
N PRO A 576 -16.08 -13.35 19.87
CA PRO A 576 -17.30 -12.54 20.02
C PRO A 576 -17.18 -11.13 19.46
N TRP A 577 -16.03 -10.47 19.67
CA TRP A 577 -15.80 -9.12 19.15
C TRP A 577 -15.57 -9.13 17.63
N VAL A 578 -14.86 -10.13 17.08
CA VAL A 578 -14.67 -10.28 15.63
C VAL A 578 -16.01 -10.52 14.94
N ALA A 579 -16.90 -11.33 15.53
CA ALA A 579 -18.27 -11.49 15.03
C ALA A 579 -19.00 -10.13 14.96
N ALA A 580 -19.02 -9.37 16.06
CA ALA A 580 -19.64 -8.03 16.09
C ALA A 580 -18.97 -7.03 15.12
N PHE A 581 -17.69 -7.19 14.83
CA PHE A 581 -16.96 -6.40 13.84
C PHE A 581 -17.40 -6.70 12.39
N LEU A 582 -17.64 -7.98 12.08
CA LEU A 582 -18.02 -8.43 10.75
C LEU A 582 -19.51 -8.22 10.43
N THR A 583 -20.38 -8.24 11.45
CA THR A 583 -21.83 -8.03 11.32
C THR A 583 -22.22 -6.54 11.17
N GLY A 584 -23.30 -6.25 10.44
CA GLY A 584 -23.92 -4.91 10.38
C GLY A 584 -23.10 -3.85 9.62
N ARG A 585 -22.20 -4.29 8.74
CA ARG A 585 -21.32 -3.39 7.98
C ARG A 585 -22.02 -2.76 6.78
N SER A 586 -21.66 -1.52 6.49
CA SER A 586 -22.08 -0.79 5.30
C SER A 586 -20.94 0.01 4.68
N THR A 587 -20.98 0.18 3.36
CA THR A 587 -19.99 0.95 2.60
C THR A 587 -20.64 1.86 1.56
N ARG A 588 -19.87 2.83 1.06
CA ARG A 588 -20.20 3.60 -0.15
C ARG A 588 -19.03 3.50 -1.11
N ILE A 589 -19.28 3.17 -2.37
CA ILE A 589 -18.24 3.06 -3.39
C ILE A 589 -17.90 4.46 -3.90
N LYS A 590 -16.61 4.81 -3.86
CA LYS A 590 -16.07 6.07 -4.38
C LYS A 590 -15.23 5.80 -5.62
N ILE A 591 -15.73 6.30 -6.75
CA ILE A 591 -14.99 6.40 -8.01
C ILE A 591 -14.53 7.85 -8.23
N PRO A 592 -13.59 8.13 -9.16
CA PRO A 592 -13.15 9.51 -9.43
C PRO A 592 -14.29 10.50 -9.74
N LYS A 593 -15.37 10.01 -10.38
CA LYS A 593 -16.52 10.78 -10.82
C LYS A 593 -17.59 11.03 -9.73
N GLY A 594 -17.55 10.31 -8.62
CA GLY A 594 -18.64 10.42 -7.64
C GLY A 594 -18.66 9.27 -6.62
N MET A 595 -19.74 9.22 -5.85
CA MET A 595 -19.90 8.25 -4.76
C MET A 595 -21.30 7.66 -4.79
N SER A 596 -21.38 6.35 -4.56
CA SER A 596 -22.66 5.62 -4.54
C SER A 596 -23.54 5.99 -3.33
N GLY A 597 -24.76 5.45 -3.34
CA GLY A 597 -25.57 5.25 -2.14
C GLY A 597 -24.92 4.28 -1.15
N THR A 598 -25.58 4.08 -0.01
CA THR A 598 -25.14 3.13 1.02
C THR A 598 -25.41 1.69 0.59
N ILE A 599 -24.40 0.84 0.67
CA ILE A 599 -24.43 -0.58 0.30
C ILE A 599 -24.17 -1.41 1.56
N SER A 600 -24.99 -2.42 1.80
CA SER A 600 -24.76 -3.39 2.87
C SER A 600 -23.65 -4.36 2.47
N THR A 601 -22.75 -4.70 3.40
CA THR A 601 -21.67 -5.67 3.16
C THR A 601 -21.78 -6.81 4.18
N PRO A 602 -22.68 -7.78 3.97
CA PRO A 602 -22.89 -8.87 4.91
C PRO A 602 -21.77 -9.91 4.88
N THR A 603 -20.90 -9.87 3.87
CA THR A 603 -19.99 -10.97 3.50
C THR A 603 -18.53 -10.50 3.44
N GLY A 604 -17.59 -11.45 3.51
CA GLY A 604 -16.16 -11.19 3.40
C GLY A 604 -15.54 -10.42 4.58
N ILE A 605 -14.24 -10.18 4.48
CA ILE A 605 -13.41 -9.45 5.43
C ILE A 605 -12.97 -8.12 4.77
N PRO A 606 -13.14 -6.95 5.40
CA PRO A 606 -12.95 -5.67 4.72
C PRO A 606 -11.49 -5.44 4.31
N GLN A 607 -11.23 -5.33 3.00
CA GLN A 607 -9.88 -5.10 2.46
C GLN A 607 -9.34 -3.71 2.85
N GLY A 608 -8.16 -3.67 3.48
CA GLY A 608 -7.52 -2.43 3.94
C GLY A 608 -7.71 -2.11 5.43
N SER A 609 -8.43 -2.96 6.16
CA SER A 609 -8.45 -2.95 7.63
C SER A 609 -7.21 -3.67 8.21
N PRO A 610 -6.57 -3.16 9.28
CA PRO A 610 -5.34 -3.75 9.83
C PRO A 610 -5.47 -5.20 10.31
N ILE A 611 -6.67 -5.62 10.74
CA ILE A 611 -6.93 -6.98 11.22
C ILE A 611 -7.24 -7.97 10.08
N SER A 612 -7.58 -7.48 8.89
CA SER A 612 -8.04 -8.35 7.80
C SER A 612 -6.99 -9.33 7.30
N PRO A 613 -5.71 -8.96 7.12
CA PRO A 613 -4.69 -9.91 6.69
C PRO A 613 -4.56 -11.11 7.63
N ILE A 614 -4.45 -10.87 8.95
CA ILE A 614 -4.29 -11.96 9.92
C ILE A 614 -5.53 -12.85 10.01
N LEU A 615 -6.74 -12.28 9.87
CA LEU A 615 -7.96 -13.08 9.80
C LEU A 615 -7.99 -13.97 8.56
N TYR A 616 -7.54 -13.46 7.41
CA TYR A 616 -7.47 -14.26 6.19
C TYR A 616 -6.39 -15.35 6.29
N LEU A 617 -5.26 -15.09 6.95
CA LEU A 617 -4.27 -16.13 7.22
C LEU A 617 -4.89 -17.29 8.03
N ILE A 618 -5.64 -16.97 9.09
CA ILE A 618 -6.36 -17.97 9.90
C ILE A 618 -7.42 -18.71 9.07
N TYR A 619 -8.08 -18.03 8.14
CA TYR A 619 -9.05 -18.62 7.23
C TYR A 619 -8.42 -19.65 6.30
N ASN A 620 -7.27 -19.31 5.71
CA ASN A 620 -6.59 -20.13 4.70
C ASN A 620 -5.67 -21.21 5.30
N SER A 621 -5.42 -21.20 6.61
CA SER A 621 -4.48 -22.15 7.23
C SER A 621 -4.90 -23.61 7.07
N ASP A 622 -6.20 -23.93 7.19
CA ASP A 622 -6.66 -25.32 7.05
C ASP A 622 -6.38 -25.87 5.63
N LEU A 623 -6.42 -25.04 4.58
CA LEU A 623 -6.05 -25.46 3.22
C LEU A 623 -4.60 -25.92 3.14
N ILE A 624 -3.69 -25.20 3.82
CA ILE A 624 -2.26 -25.50 3.79
C ILE A 624 -1.98 -26.77 4.62
N GLU A 625 -2.69 -26.94 5.74
CA GLU A 625 -2.59 -28.12 6.62
C GLU A 625 -3.10 -29.38 5.93
N ASP A 626 -4.34 -29.34 5.43
CA ASP A 626 -5.05 -30.52 4.94
C ASP A 626 -4.46 -31.05 3.62
N CYS A 627 -3.85 -30.17 2.81
CA CYS A 627 -3.24 -30.55 1.53
C CYS A 627 -1.77 -31.00 1.64
N ALA A 628 -1.15 -30.90 2.82
CA ALA A 628 0.20 -31.41 3.04
C ALA A 628 0.15 -32.91 3.38
N ASP A 629 1.02 -33.69 2.75
CA ASP A 629 1.20 -35.10 3.05
C ASP A 629 2.71 -35.41 3.06
N GLU A 630 3.32 -35.28 4.24
CA GLU A 630 4.75 -35.54 4.40
C GLU A 630 5.11 -37.01 4.14
N ALA A 631 4.17 -37.94 4.35
CA ALA A 631 4.40 -39.36 4.12
C ALA A 631 4.52 -39.69 2.62
N ASP A 632 3.81 -38.94 1.77
CA ASP A 632 3.90 -39.06 0.31
C ASP A 632 4.78 -37.98 -0.35
N HIS A 633 5.60 -37.28 0.44
CA HIS A 633 6.49 -36.21 -0.02
C HIS A 633 5.76 -35.04 -0.72
N VAL A 634 4.55 -34.72 -0.27
CA VAL A 634 3.78 -33.55 -0.70
C VAL A 634 3.89 -32.45 0.35
N SER A 635 4.47 -31.32 -0.05
CA SER A 635 4.60 -30.13 0.80
C SER A 635 3.78 -28.97 0.25
N THR A 636 3.16 -28.22 1.15
CA THR A 636 2.39 -27.02 0.80
C THR A 636 3.09 -25.76 1.26
N SER A 637 2.80 -24.66 0.59
CA SER A 637 3.26 -23.33 0.92
C SER A 637 2.19 -22.30 0.58
N GLY A 638 1.97 -21.33 1.45
CA GLY A 638 0.98 -20.28 1.25
C GLY A 638 1.59 -18.89 1.28
N TRP A 639 1.26 -18.06 0.29
CA TRP A 639 1.53 -16.64 0.28
C TRP A 639 0.22 -15.84 0.30
N VAL A 640 -0.35 -15.66 1.50
CA VAL A 640 -1.68 -15.04 1.68
C VAL A 640 -2.75 -15.85 0.94
N ASP A 641 -3.16 -15.44 -0.26
CA ASP A 641 -4.16 -16.07 -1.13
C ASP A 641 -3.56 -17.02 -2.17
N ASP A 642 -2.27 -16.88 -2.50
CA ASP A 642 -1.57 -17.78 -3.41
C ASP A 642 -1.15 -19.05 -2.66
N VAL A 643 -1.49 -20.23 -3.18
CA VAL A 643 -1.11 -21.51 -2.56
C VAL A 643 -0.30 -22.34 -3.55
N GLY A 644 0.86 -22.83 -3.13
CA GLY A 644 1.72 -23.71 -3.89
C GLY A 644 1.80 -25.09 -3.24
N MET A 645 1.39 -26.12 -3.96
CA MET A 645 1.58 -27.53 -3.61
C MET A 645 2.78 -28.07 -4.37
N MET A 646 3.63 -28.86 -3.72
CA MET A 646 4.83 -29.41 -4.33
C MET A 646 4.99 -30.88 -3.96
N ALA A 647 5.12 -31.75 -4.96
CA ALA A 647 5.28 -33.19 -4.80
C ALA A 647 6.63 -33.65 -5.37
N ALA A 648 7.32 -34.54 -4.66
CA ALA A 648 8.51 -35.23 -5.13
C ALA A 648 8.20 -36.68 -5.52
N GLY A 649 8.89 -37.19 -6.55
CA GLY A 649 8.74 -38.55 -7.05
C GLY A 649 9.79 -38.90 -8.10
N HIS A 650 9.73 -40.14 -8.59
CA HIS A 650 10.66 -40.67 -9.58
C HIS A 650 10.23 -40.37 -11.03
N SER A 651 8.99 -39.94 -11.23
CA SER A 651 8.45 -39.58 -12.55
C SER A 651 7.44 -38.44 -12.50
N GLU A 652 7.23 -37.77 -13.65
CA GLU A 652 6.21 -36.72 -13.80
C GLU A 652 4.81 -37.27 -13.44
N ASN A 653 4.42 -38.43 -13.98
CA ASN A 653 3.16 -39.13 -13.68
C ASN A 653 2.92 -39.35 -12.17
N GLU A 654 3.95 -39.81 -11.46
CA GLU A 654 3.84 -40.05 -10.01
C GLU A 654 3.53 -38.73 -9.29
N THR A 655 4.32 -37.69 -9.53
CA THR A 655 4.12 -36.38 -8.90
C THR A 655 2.78 -35.74 -9.27
N ILE A 656 2.28 -35.94 -10.50
CA ILE A 656 0.97 -35.47 -10.95
C ILE A 656 -0.15 -36.17 -10.17
N THR A 657 -0.06 -37.48 -9.99
CA THR A 657 -1.05 -38.26 -9.24
C THR A 657 -1.15 -37.74 -7.80
N LYS A 658 -0.01 -37.48 -7.16
CA LYS A 658 0.05 -36.88 -5.82
C LYS A 658 -0.58 -35.48 -5.77
N LEU A 659 -0.27 -34.63 -6.75
CA LEU A 659 -0.85 -33.29 -6.86
C LEU A 659 -2.36 -33.32 -7.15
N GLN A 660 -2.87 -34.31 -7.87
CA GLN A 660 -4.30 -34.51 -8.09
C GLN A 660 -5.03 -34.86 -6.80
N CYS A 661 -4.45 -35.76 -5.98
CA CYS A 661 -4.97 -36.06 -4.65
C CYS A 661 -4.99 -34.80 -3.76
N ALA A 662 -3.90 -34.04 -3.73
CA ALA A 662 -3.83 -32.79 -2.95
C ALA A 662 -4.83 -31.73 -3.46
N SER A 663 -5.02 -31.61 -4.78
CA SER A 663 -6.02 -30.73 -5.38
C SER A 663 -7.45 -31.15 -5.03
N ALA A 664 -7.73 -32.45 -4.95
CA ALA A 664 -9.04 -32.95 -4.51
C ALA A 664 -9.37 -32.53 -3.08
N THR A 665 -8.38 -32.58 -2.18
CA THR A 665 -8.53 -32.07 -0.81
C THR A 665 -8.76 -30.56 -0.79
N ALA A 666 -8.09 -29.80 -1.67
CA ALA A 666 -8.32 -28.37 -1.81
C ALA A 666 -9.74 -28.05 -2.31
N ASP A 667 -10.30 -28.85 -3.23
CA ASP A 667 -11.68 -28.70 -3.69
C ASP A 667 -12.69 -28.95 -2.55
N GLN A 668 -12.45 -29.94 -1.68
CA GLN A 668 -13.25 -30.14 -0.46
C GLN A 668 -13.14 -28.96 0.51
N TRP A 669 -11.94 -28.43 0.71
CA TRP A 669 -11.73 -27.23 1.51
C TRP A 669 -12.53 -26.04 0.95
N ALA A 670 -12.52 -25.87 -0.37
CA ALA A 670 -13.24 -24.78 -1.05
C ALA A 670 -14.76 -24.85 -0.82
N LEU A 671 -15.34 -26.06 -0.84
CA LEU A 671 -16.76 -26.30 -0.51
C LEU A 671 -17.08 -25.91 0.95
N ARG A 672 -16.25 -26.31 1.92
CA ARG A 672 -16.46 -25.97 3.35
C ARG A 672 -16.25 -24.50 3.66
N HIS A 673 -15.46 -23.80 2.85
CA HIS A 673 -15.08 -22.41 3.03
C HIS A 673 -15.78 -21.45 2.05
N ALA A 674 -16.77 -21.92 1.27
CA ALA A 674 -17.41 -21.12 0.22
C ALA A 674 -16.43 -20.30 -0.62
N SER A 675 -15.27 -20.90 -0.91
CA SER A 675 -14.19 -20.30 -1.69
C SER A 675 -14.27 -20.81 -3.13
N ILE A 676 -13.82 -20.00 -4.08
CA ILE A 676 -13.76 -20.38 -5.49
C ILE A 676 -12.33 -20.20 -5.97
N PHE A 677 -11.77 -21.23 -6.61
CA PHE A 677 -10.46 -21.13 -7.24
C PHE A 677 -10.55 -20.58 -8.67
N ASP A 678 -9.63 -19.68 -9.03
CA ASP A 678 -9.45 -19.20 -10.41
C ASP A 678 -8.58 -20.17 -11.19
N LYS A 679 -9.19 -21.27 -11.64
CA LYS A 679 -8.50 -22.33 -12.40
C LYS A 679 -7.82 -21.81 -13.67
N LYS A 680 -8.25 -20.67 -14.25
CA LYS A 680 -7.56 -20.08 -15.41
C LYS A 680 -6.13 -19.65 -15.08
N LYS A 681 -5.88 -19.23 -13.83
CA LYS A 681 -4.56 -18.82 -13.37
C LYS A 681 -3.71 -19.93 -12.77
N TYR A 682 -4.22 -21.16 -12.69
CA TYR A 682 -3.41 -22.27 -12.21
C TYR A 682 -2.18 -22.45 -13.10
N GLN A 683 -1.04 -22.72 -12.46
CA GLN A 683 0.22 -23.00 -13.14
C GLN A 683 0.81 -24.30 -12.61
N LEU A 684 1.19 -25.17 -13.53
CA LEU A 684 1.94 -26.39 -13.25
C LEU A 684 3.39 -26.20 -13.71
N ILE A 685 4.35 -26.55 -12.85
CA ILE A 685 5.78 -26.45 -13.15
C ILE A 685 6.47 -27.74 -12.76
N HIS A 686 7.29 -28.29 -13.66
CA HIS A 686 8.13 -29.46 -13.39
C HIS A 686 9.59 -29.05 -13.23
N PHE A 687 10.23 -29.57 -12.19
CA PHE A 687 11.63 -29.37 -11.86
C PHE A 687 12.35 -30.72 -11.94
N MET A 688 13.19 -30.85 -12.96
CA MET A 688 13.95 -32.08 -13.21
C MET A 688 15.32 -32.01 -12.53
N ASN A 689 15.73 -33.11 -11.91
CA ASN A 689 17.07 -33.23 -11.34
C ASN A 689 18.11 -33.14 -12.47
N PRO A 690 19.02 -32.14 -12.47
CA PRO A 690 20.03 -32.01 -13.53
C PRO A 690 20.97 -33.21 -13.67
N ARG A 691 21.04 -34.08 -12.65
CA ARG A 691 21.89 -35.27 -12.62
C ARG A 691 21.21 -36.54 -13.09
N SER A 692 19.88 -36.55 -13.27
CA SER A 692 19.14 -37.77 -13.63
C SER A 692 19.21 -38.10 -15.12
N GLY A 693 19.56 -37.13 -15.98
CA GLY A 693 19.61 -37.32 -17.43
C GLY A 693 18.23 -37.52 -18.08
N LEU A 694 17.13 -37.35 -17.34
CA LEU A 694 15.76 -37.46 -17.85
C LEU A 694 15.40 -36.24 -18.71
N ALA A 695 14.84 -36.50 -19.90
CA ALA A 695 14.25 -35.48 -20.74
C ALA A 695 12.82 -35.14 -20.24
N PRO A 696 12.43 -33.86 -20.21
CA PRO A 696 11.10 -33.47 -19.77
C PRO A 696 10.03 -33.90 -20.78
N ASN A 697 9.03 -34.65 -20.34
CA ASN A 697 7.88 -35.05 -21.17
C ASN A 697 6.73 -34.03 -21.12
N SER A 698 6.79 -33.07 -20.17
CA SER A 698 5.82 -31.97 -20.00
C SER A 698 4.37 -32.46 -19.84
N GLN A 699 4.15 -33.52 -19.06
CA GLN A 699 2.82 -34.10 -18.90
C GLN A 699 1.82 -33.12 -18.23
N PRO A 700 0.57 -33.03 -18.74
CA PRO A 700 -0.45 -32.17 -18.15
C PRO A 700 -1.08 -32.79 -16.90
N ILE A 701 -1.58 -31.94 -15.99
CA ILE A 701 -2.45 -32.36 -14.89
C ILE A 701 -3.92 -32.23 -15.29
N THR A 702 -4.72 -33.26 -15.01
CA THR A 702 -6.19 -33.22 -15.16
C THR A 702 -6.83 -32.94 -13.80
N LEU A 703 -7.58 -31.85 -13.68
CA LEU A 703 -8.33 -31.49 -12.46
C LEU A 703 -9.66 -32.27 -12.38
N GLN A 704 -10.33 -32.26 -11.23
CA GLN A 704 -11.57 -33.03 -11.00
C GLN A 704 -12.70 -32.72 -11.98
N ASP A 705 -12.75 -31.50 -12.53
CA ASP A 705 -13.77 -31.07 -13.49
C ASP A 705 -13.41 -31.38 -14.96
N GLY A 706 -12.32 -32.13 -15.19
CA GLY A 706 -11.81 -32.45 -16.52
C GLY A 706 -10.93 -31.37 -17.15
N THR A 707 -10.68 -30.24 -16.47
CA THR A 707 -9.78 -29.20 -16.98
C THR A 707 -8.35 -29.73 -17.04
N GLN A 708 -7.71 -29.65 -18.21
CA GLN A 708 -6.29 -29.97 -18.37
C GLN A 708 -5.43 -28.72 -18.26
N LYS A 709 -4.30 -28.85 -17.54
CA LYS A 709 -3.29 -27.81 -17.41
C LYS A 709 -1.93 -28.32 -17.84
N GLU A 710 -1.42 -27.74 -18.92
CA GLU A 710 -0.07 -28.01 -19.41
C GLU A 710 0.99 -27.36 -18.52
N ALA A 711 2.17 -27.96 -18.50
CA ALA A 711 3.31 -27.43 -17.77
C ALA A 711 3.76 -26.10 -18.40
N SER A 712 3.93 -25.07 -17.58
CA SER A 712 4.33 -23.72 -18.01
C SER A 712 5.81 -23.62 -18.41
N GLY A 713 6.56 -24.73 -18.28
CA GLY A 713 7.98 -24.87 -18.61
C GLY A 713 8.74 -25.74 -17.60
N CYS A 714 9.95 -26.16 -17.98
CA CYS A 714 10.89 -26.87 -17.11
C CYS A 714 12.03 -25.93 -16.72
N LEU A 715 12.21 -25.71 -15.42
CA LEU A 715 13.26 -24.83 -14.90
C LEU A 715 14.39 -25.66 -14.28
N HIS A 716 15.62 -25.42 -14.73
CA HIS A 716 16.82 -25.94 -14.09
C HIS A 716 17.22 -25.00 -12.95
N ALA A 717 17.45 -25.55 -11.75
CA ALA A 717 17.90 -24.74 -10.63
C ALA A 717 19.30 -24.15 -10.92
N PRO A 718 19.55 -22.87 -10.60
CA PRO A 718 20.86 -22.27 -10.79
C PRO A 718 21.92 -22.95 -9.89
N PRO A 719 23.14 -23.17 -10.40
CA PRO A 719 24.24 -23.68 -9.59
C PRO A 719 24.72 -22.60 -8.61
N GLY A 720 24.73 -22.95 -7.32
CA GLY A 720 25.36 -22.18 -6.26
C GLY A 720 24.45 -21.17 -5.56
N THR A 721 24.09 -21.48 -4.30
CA THR A 721 23.96 -20.48 -3.22
C THR A 721 23.99 -21.19 -1.87
N LEU A 722 25.10 -20.93 -1.17
CA LEU A 722 25.46 -21.04 0.25
C LEU A 722 24.44 -21.64 1.24
N ALA A 723 24.78 -22.83 1.76
CA ALA A 723 24.36 -23.27 3.09
C ALA A 723 25.39 -22.79 4.11
N GLY A 724 25.03 -21.76 4.88
CA GLY A 724 25.63 -21.44 6.18
C GLY A 724 24.54 -21.51 7.24
N GLU A 725 24.91 -21.61 8.52
CA GLU A 725 23.94 -21.50 9.61
C GLU A 725 23.38 -20.07 9.67
N TRP A 726 22.05 -19.93 9.56
CA TRP A 726 21.37 -18.63 9.56
C TRP A 726 20.90 -18.26 10.98
N GLU A 727 21.04 -16.97 11.35
CA GLU A 727 20.40 -16.42 12.57
C GLU A 727 18.88 -16.57 12.47
N SER A 728 18.27 -17.32 13.40
CA SER A 728 16.81 -17.36 13.53
C SER A 728 16.30 -16.07 14.19
N ARG A 729 15.42 -15.35 13.49
CA ARG A 729 14.81 -14.11 13.98
C ARG A 729 13.34 -14.33 14.32
N GLU A 730 12.98 -14.04 15.56
CA GLU A 730 11.62 -14.13 16.05
C GLU A 730 10.78 -12.93 15.60
N THR A 731 9.53 -13.19 15.24
CA THR A 731 8.59 -12.15 14.79
C THR A 731 8.27 -11.12 15.88
N TYR A 732 8.20 -11.60 17.12
CA TYR A 732 7.92 -10.83 18.31
C TYR A 732 8.88 -11.25 19.43
N VAL A 733 9.57 -10.27 20.02
CA VAL A 733 10.50 -10.49 21.13
C VAL A 733 9.80 -10.36 22.49
N GLN A 734 8.70 -9.60 22.54
CA GLN A 734 7.92 -9.39 23.75
C GLN A 734 6.41 -9.29 23.41
N PRO A 735 5.51 -9.67 24.34
CA PRO A 735 4.08 -9.45 24.23
C PRO A 735 3.71 -7.98 23.99
N PRO A 736 2.72 -7.67 23.14
CA PRO A 736 2.30 -6.29 22.86
C PRO A 736 1.77 -5.50 24.06
N TRP A 737 1.26 -6.19 25.09
CA TRP A 737 0.71 -5.61 26.31
C TRP A 737 1.72 -5.49 27.46
N GLN A 738 2.93 -6.00 27.27
CA GLN A 738 4.01 -5.85 28.24
C GLN A 738 4.64 -4.47 28.05
N GLU A 739 4.86 -3.76 29.16
CA GLU A 739 5.53 -2.46 29.09
C GLU A 739 6.92 -2.61 28.46
N PRO A 740 7.37 -1.64 27.65
CA PRO A 740 8.74 -1.65 27.16
C PRO A 740 9.73 -1.31 28.29
N PRO A 741 10.99 -1.78 28.22
CA PRO A 741 12.03 -1.34 29.14
C PRO A 741 12.15 0.19 29.21
N HIS A 742 12.44 0.71 30.40
CA HIS A 742 12.51 2.15 30.61
C HIS A 742 13.81 2.72 30.01
N VAL A 743 13.66 3.34 28.84
CA VAL A 743 14.76 3.95 28.07
C VAL A 743 14.59 5.45 27.96
N ILE A 744 15.65 6.20 28.30
CA ILE A 744 15.69 7.66 28.24
C ILE A 744 16.70 8.13 27.18
N ILE A 745 16.17 8.70 26.09
CA ILE A 745 16.97 9.27 25.00
C ILE A 745 16.78 10.79 24.97
N ASN A 746 17.73 11.51 25.55
CA ASN A 746 17.73 12.98 25.59
C ASN A 746 18.52 13.59 24.42
N LYS A 747 18.28 14.88 24.14
CA LYS A 747 19.19 15.66 23.27
C LYS A 747 20.58 15.72 23.92
N ARG A 748 21.63 15.70 23.09
CA ARG A 748 23.07 15.66 23.47
C ARG A 748 23.40 16.44 24.75
N LYS A 749 23.17 17.76 24.77
CA LYS A 749 23.46 18.63 25.94
C LYS A 749 22.73 18.16 27.22
N LYS A 750 21.43 17.86 27.11
CA LYS A 750 20.61 17.41 28.24
C LYS A 750 21.04 16.03 28.75
N ALA A 751 21.44 15.12 27.86
CA ALA A 751 21.96 13.80 28.23
C ALA A 751 23.19 13.91 29.13
N VAL A 752 24.18 14.72 28.72
CA VAL A 752 25.41 14.98 29.50
C VAL A 752 25.10 15.65 30.85
N THR A 753 24.19 16.63 30.88
CA THR A 753 23.78 17.27 32.13
C THR A 753 23.12 16.29 33.11
N VAL A 754 22.22 15.44 32.61
CA VAL A 754 21.55 14.40 33.42
C VAL A 754 22.58 13.40 33.96
N HIS A 755 23.49 12.94 33.11
CA HIS A 755 24.60 12.07 33.50
C HIS A 755 25.44 12.69 34.61
N ASN A 756 25.98 13.89 34.41
CA ASN A 756 26.86 14.55 35.39
C ASN A 756 26.16 14.79 36.73
N ARG A 757 24.85 15.06 36.71
CA ARG A 757 24.05 15.19 37.93
C ARG A 757 23.89 13.85 38.65
N MET A 758 23.65 12.76 37.92
CA MET A 758 23.54 11.41 38.50
C MET A 758 24.86 10.93 39.08
N ALA A 759 25.97 11.11 38.33
CA ALA A 759 27.31 10.76 38.79
C ALA A 759 27.71 11.51 40.07
N LYS A 760 27.42 12.83 40.15
CA LYS A 760 27.70 13.63 41.36
C LYS A 760 26.86 13.25 42.57
N LYS A 761 25.58 12.92 42.38
CA LYS A 761 24.66 12.58 43.48
C LYS A 761 24.89 11.18 44.04
N ASN A 762 25.53 10.28 43.29
CA ASN A 762 25.80 8.88 43.64
C ASN A 762 24.55 8.11 44.13
N THR A 763 23.36 8.45 43.60
CA THR A 763 22.06 7.88 44.01
C THR A 763 21.72 6.55 43.33
N ARG A 764 22.48 6.18 42.29
CA ARG A 764 22.32 4.94 41.52
C ARG A 764 23.71 4.41 41.18
N VAL A 765 23.87 3.08 41.13
CA VAL A 765 25.06 2.47 40.52
C VAL A 765 25.03 2.73 39.02
N ILE A 766 26.18 3.07 38.45
CA ILE A 766 26.29 3.45 37.04
C ILE A 766 27.07 2.37 36.30
N VAL A 767 26.50 1.89 35.21
CA VAL A 767 27.12 0.91 34.31
C VAL A 767 27.33 1.57 32.96
N TYR A 768 28.50 1.41 32.35
CA TYR A 768 28.80 1.87 31.00
C TYR A 768 29.02 0.68 30.09
N THR A 769 28.47 0.73 28.88
CA THR A 769 28.53 -0.38 27.91
C THR A 769 28.90 0.15 26.54
N ASN A 770 29.74 -0.57 25.80
CA ASN A 770 30.15 -0.18 24.46
C ASN A 770 30.51 -1.40 23.59
N GLY A 771 30.26 -1.30 22.28
CA GLY A 771 30.69 -2.24 21.25
C GLY A 771 31.71 -1.62 20.31
N SER A 772 32.68 -2.41 19.84
CA SER A 772 33.70 -1.93 18.89
C SER A 772 34.10 -2.99 17.89
N GLY A 773 34.37 -2.56 16.66
CA GLY A 773 35.05 -3.33 15.61
C GLY A 773 36.50 -2.90 15.43
N TYR A 774 37.40 -3.83 15.16
CA TYR A 774 38.79 -3.56 14.78
C TYR A 774 39.36 -4.70 13.94
N GLN A 775 39.92 -4.38 12.77
CA GLN A 775 40.57 -5.34 11.84
C GLN A 775 39.74 -6.60 11.57
N GLY A 776 38.43 -6.46 11.33
CA GLY A 776 37.56 -7.60 11.01
C GLY A 776 37.05 -8.36 12.23
N TYR A 777 37.31 -7.91 13.46
CA TYR A 777 36.80 -8.51 14.70
C TYR A 777 35.89 -7.56 15.46
N ILE A 778 34.78 -8.09 15.97
CA ILE A 778 33.73 -7.40 16.71
C ILE A 778 33.79 -7.82 18.18
N SER A 779 33.70 -6.84 19.09
CA SER A 779 33.83 -7.05 20.52
C SER A 779 32.94 -6.12 21.33
N THR A 780 32.72 -6.48 22.60
CA THR A 780 31.89 -5.71 23.53
C THR A 780 32.58 -5.52 24.88
N SER A 781 32.11 -4.54 25.64
CA SER A 781 32.59 -4.22 26.97
C SER A 781 31.48 -3.71 27.88
N MET A 782 31.68 -3.93 29.17
CA MET A 782 30.87 -3.37 30.25
C MET A 782 31.76 -3.00 31.44
N VAL A 783 31.50 -1.84 32.04
CA VAL A 783 32.31 -1.21 33.08
C VAL A 783 31.42 -0.67 34.20
N ILE A 784 31.69 -1.05 35.46
CA ILE A 784 31.01 -0.54 36.67
C ILE A 784 32.02 0.16 37.59
N PRO A 785 32.14 1.50 37.54
CA PRO A 785 33.13 2.27 38.32
C PRO A 785 33.02 2.11 39.83
N GLN A 786 31.81 2.13 40.37
CA GLN A 786 31.60 2.05 41.81
C GLN A 786 32.07 0.72 42.42
N LEU A 787 32.09 -0.34 41.62
CA LEU A 787 32.53 -1.69 42.02
C LEU A 787 33.92 -2.03 41.49
N ARG A 788 34.53 -1.18 40.65
CA ARG A 788 35.76 -1.45 39.91
C ARG A 788 35.72 -2.79 39.18
N ARG A 789 34.60 -3.09 38.51
CA ARG A 789 34.39 -4.33 37.76
C ARG A 789 34.24 -4.10 36.27
N GLN A 790 34.90 -4.93 35.48
CA GLN A 790 34.87 -4.86 34.03
C GLN A 790 34.64 -6.25 33.43
N MET A 791 33.94 -6.29 32.30
CA MET A 791 33.81 -7.47 31.46
C MET A 791 34.00 -7.08 29.99
N THR A 792 34.70 -7.91 29.24
CA THR A 792 34.95 -7.71 27.80
C THR A 792 34.95 -9.05 27.08
N GLU A 793 34.42 -9.09 25.87
CA GLU A 793 34.36 -10.30 25.04
C GLU A 793 34.59 -9.95 23.58
N CYS A 794 35.37 -10.77 22.87
CA CYS A 794 35.39 -10.78 21.41
C CYS A 794 34.26 -11.69 20.95
N ILE A 795 33.24 -11.10 20.32
CA ILE A 795 32.01 -11.81 19.97
C ILE A 795 32.23 -12.69 18.75
N ASP A 796 32.71 -12.08 17.66
CA ASP A 796 32.98 -12.77 16.40
C ASP A 796 33.72 -11.85 15.42
N THR A 797 33.76 -12.21 14.14
CA THR A 797 34.24 -11.40 13.02
C THR A 797 33.18 -10.45 12.45
N GLU A 798 33.61 -9.48 11.64
CA GLU A 798 32.73 -8.54 10.91
C GLU A 798 31.87 -9.23 9.82
N ASP A 799 32.25 -10.43 9.39
CA ASP A 799 31.51 -11.22 8.40
C ASP A 799 30.28 -11.90 9.00
N THR A 800 30.29 -12.15 10.31
CA THR A 800 29.26 -12.92 11.02
C THR A 800 28.52 -12.11 12.09
N SER A 801 29.10 -11.01 12.58
CA SER A 801 28.51 -10.16 13.62
C SER A 801 28.63 -8.68 13.30
N THR A 802 27.87 -7.84 14.02
CA THR A 802 27.85 -6.39 13.82
C THR A 802 28.19 -5.65 15.10
N ILE A 803 28.76 -4.45 14.98
CA ILE A 803 28.94 -3.53 16.12
C ILE A 803 27.61 -3.33 16.86
N TYR A 804 26.50 -3.21 16.12
CA TYR A 804 25.16 -3.12 16.71
C TYR A 804 24.81 -4.31 17.61
N ALA A 805 25.14 -5.55 17.21
CA ALA A 805 24.95 -6.74 18.05
C ALA A 805 25.85 -6.69 19.30
N ALA A 806 27.08 -6.20 19.15
CA ALA A 806 28.01 -6.02 20.26
C ALA A 806 27.55 -5.01 21.30
N GLU A 807 26.93 -3.91 20.86
CA GLU A 807 26.29 -2.94 21.74
C GLU A 807 25.16 -3.56 22.57
N GLY A 808 24.32 -4.38 21.93
CA GLY A 808 23.29 -5.16 22.62
C GLY A 808 23.89 -6.14 23.65
N CYS A 809 24.97 -6.83 23.28
CA CYS A 809 25.67 -7.75 24.19
C CYS A 809 26.26 -7.02 25.42
N GLY A 810 26.76 -5.79 25.25
CA GLY A 810 27.29 -4.98 26.35
C GLY A 810 26.20 -4.64 27.38
N ILE A 811 24.99 -4.32 26.92
CA ILE A 811 23.84 -4.09 27.80
C ILE A 811 23.42 -5.38 28.51
N LYS A 812 23.39 -6.51 27.80
CA LYS A 812 23.14 -7.85 28.37
C LYS A 812 24.13 -8.15 29.51
N PHE A 813 25.40 -7.86 29.29
CA PHE A 813 26.47 -8.02 30.29
C PHE A 813 26.23 -7.17 31.53
N GLY A 814 25.83 -5.91 31.34
CA GLY A 814 25.44 -5.02 32.42
C GLY A 814 24.32 -5.65 33.26
N LEU A 815 23.20 -5.98 32.63
CA LEU A 815 22.01 -6.54 33.29
C LEU A 815 22.29 -7.87 34.00
N GLY A 816 22.97 -8.81 33.33
CA GLY A 816 23.31 -10.11 33.90
C GLY A 816 24.27 -10.00 35.10
N THR A 817 25.15 -8.99 35.11
CA THR A 817 26.02 -8.72 36.26
C THR A 817 25.23 -8.20 37.46
N LEU A 818 24.16 -7.43 37.24
CA LEU A 818 23.31 -6.96 38.35
C LEU A 818 22.69 -8.15 39.09
N LEU A 819 22.10 -9.10 38.36
CA LEU A 819 21.45 -10.27 38.94
C LEU A 819 22.42 -11.16 39.74
N ARG A 820 23.67 -11.28 39.29
CA ARG A 820 24.68 -12.11 39.97
C ARG A 820 25.12 -11.57 41.32
N PHE A 821 25.07 -10.26 41.51
CA PHE A 821 25.69 -9.60 42.67
C PHE A 821 24.72 -8.76 43.50
N VAL A 822 23.44 -8.72 43.13
CA VAL A 822 22.42 -7.95 43.87
C VAL A 822 22.24 -8.44 45.30
N GLU A 823 22.39 -9.75 45.54
CA GLU A 823 22.28 -10.33 46.89
C GLU A 823 23.46 -9.90 47.79
N ASP A 824 24.64 -9.72 47.19
CA ASP A 824 25.87 -9.33 47.89
C ASP A 824 25.97 -7.82 48.13
N ASP A 825 25.32 -6.99 47.31
CA ASP A 825 25.43 -5.53 47.38
C ASP A 825 24.11 -4.80 47.16
N LYS A 826 23.51 -4.33 48.27
CA LYS A 826 22.26 -3.55 48.28
C LYS A 826 22.31 -2.26 47.45
N ARG A 827 23.50 -1.74 47.10
CA ARG A 827 23.63 -0.57 46.21
C ARG A 827 23.14 -0.87 44.79
N LEU A 828 23.15 -2.13 44.37
CA LEU A 828 22.67 -2.58 43.06
C LEU A 828 21.15 -2.59 42.92
N GLN A 829 20.38 -2.18 43.94
CA GLN A 829 18.92 -2.06 43.85
C GLN A 829 18.45 -0.87 42.99
N ARG A 830 19.30 0.12 42.71
CA ARG A 830 18.99 1.24 41.80
C ARG A 830 20.14 1.47 40.83
N VAL A 831 19.89 1.23 39.55
CA VAL A 831 20.94 1.20 38.53
C VAL A 831 20.58 2.09 37.35
N ALA A 832 21.60 2.75 36.80
CA ALA A 832 21.53 3.45 35.51
C ALA A 832 22.57 2.86 34.57
N ILE A 833 22.13 2.28 33.44
CA ILE A 833 23.02 1.77 32.40
C ILE A 833 23.12 2.82 31.30
N PHE A 834 24.33 3.27 31.00
CA PHE A 834 24.63 4.21 29.95
C PHE A 834 25.26 3.50 28.74
N SER A 835 24.65 3.71 27.58
CA SER A 835 25.16 3.26 26.28
C SER A 835 25.16 4.45 25.32
N ASP A 836 26.15 4.53 24.45
CA ASP A 836 26.18 5.50 23.37
C ASP A 836 25.51 5.04 22.07
N SER A 837 25.15 3.75 22.01
CA SER A 837 24.33 3.17 20.94
C SER A 837 22.86 3.52 21.11
N ARG A 838 22.49 4.67 20.55
CA ARG A 838 21.09 5.10 20.44
C ARG A 838 20.24 4.03 19.75
N SER A 839 20.78 3.37 18.73
CA SER A 839 20.09 2.31 17.98
C SER A 839 19.78 1.10 18.85
N ALA A 840 20.73 0.60 19.66
CA ALA A 840 20.49 -0.55 20.53
C ALA A 840 19.42 -0.24 21.57
N LEU A 841 19.49 0.94 22.19
CA LEU A 841 18.50 1.41 23.15
C LEU A 841 17.10 1.58 22.54
N GLN A 842 17.00 2.12 21.32
CA GLN A 842 15.71 2.23 20.61
C GLN A 842 15.12 0.86 20.29
N SER A 843 15.95 -0.12 19.95
CA SER A 843 15.52 -1.49 19.68
C SER A 843 15.15 -2.25 20.95
N ILE A 844 15.80 -2.02 22.09
CA ILE A 844 15.35 -2.58 23.38
C ILE A 844 13.99 -1.98 23.76
N GLN A 845 13.78 -0.68 23.54
CA GLN A 845 12.51 -0.02 23.81
C GLN A 845 11.39 -0.47 22.87
N ASN A 846 11.71 -0.73 21.59
CA ASN A 846 10.75 -1.12 20.56
C ASN A 846 11.35 -2.24 19.72
N PRO A 847 11.35 -3.48 20.21
CA PRO A 847 12.01 -4.60 19.54
C PRO A 847 11.37 -4.89 18.20
N ASN A 848 12.21 -4.87 17.18
CA ASN A 848 11.90 -5.24 15.81
C ASN A 848 12.82 -6.39 15.37
N MET A 849 12.65 -6.87 14.14
CA MET A 849 13.41 -8.01 13.59
C MET A 849 14.76 -7.56 13.01
N ALA A 850 15.57 -6.88 13.82
CA ALA A 850 16.91 -6.44 13.44
C ALA A 850 17.96 -7.57 13.64
N SER A 851 19.12 -7.45 13.00
CA SER A 851 20.30 -8.30 13.29
C SER A 851 20.70 -8.20 14.76
N GLY A 852 21.12 -9.31 15.38
CA GLY A 852 21.48 -9.34 16.80
C GLY A 852 20.27 -9.37 17.73
N GLN A 853 19.11 -9.81 17.23
CA GLN A 853 17.85 -9.85 17.97
C GLN A 853 17.96 -10.71 19.23
N THR A 854 18.76 -11.77 19.18
CA THR A 854 19.06 -12.64 20.33
C THR A 854 19.56 -11.83 21.53
N TYR A 855 20.47 -10.88 21.33
CA TYR A 855 20.97 -10.03 22.42
C TYR A 855 19.91 -9.05 22.93
N ILE A 856 19.07 -8.51 22.04
CA ILE A 856 17.97 -7.62 22.42
C ILE A 856 16.94 -8.37 23.27
N ARG A 857 16.61 -9.61 22.89
CA ARG A 857 15.74 -10.51 23.66
C ARG A 857 16.32 -10.79 25.03
N ASP A 858 17.59 -11.18 25.09
CA ASP A 858 18.29 -11.43 26.35
C ASP A 858 18.29 -10.18 27.24
N CYS A 859 18.52 -8.99 26.67
CA CYS A 859 18.43 -7.74 27.41
C CYS A 859 17.03 -7.50 27.99
N ILE A 860 15.96 -7.74 27.22
CA ILE A 860 14.58 -7.57 27.69
C ILE A 860 14.27 -8.56 28.80
N ASN A 861 14.61 -9.84 28.62
CA ASN A 861 14.40 -10.89 29.60
C ASN A 861 15.13 -10.57 30.91
N LEU A 862 16.43 -10.25 30.83
CA LEU A 862 17.23 -9.88 32.00
C LEU A 862 16.75 -8.58 32.66
N TYR A 863 16.25 -7.61 31.89
CA TYR A 863 15.66 -6.38 32.44
C TYR A 863 14.42 -6.69 33.29
N TRP A 864 13.54 -7.56 32.80
CA TRP A 864 12.35 -7.96 33.55
C TRP A 864 12.67 -8.86 34.74
N GLU A 865 13.66 -9.73 34.61
CA GLU A 865 14.20 -10.50 35.73
C GLU A 865 14.80 -9.57 36.81
N CYS A 866 15.52 -8.52 36.41
CA CYS A 866 16.00 -7.49 37.34
C CYS A 866 14.82 -6.81 38.05
N LYS A 867 13.78 -6.41 37.32
CA LYS A 867 12.58 -5.78 37.91
C LYS A 867 11.85 -6.71 38.88
N ASN A 868 11.73 -7.99 38.56
CA ASN A 868 11.13 -9.01 39.42
C ASN A 868 11.94 -9.23 40.70
N ASN A 869 13.27 -9.04 40.65
CA ASN A 869 14.17 -9.05 41.81
C ASN A 869 14.29 -7.68 42.50
N ASN A 870 13.32 -6.78 42.32
CA ASN A 870 13.28 -5.43 42.92
C ASN A 870 14.48 -4.53 42.56
N ILE A 871 15.11 -4.75 41.41
CA ILE A 871 16.18 -3.89 40.89
C ILE A 871 15.58 -2.81 39.98
N ASP A 872 15.67 -1.55 40.39
CA ASP A 872 15.24 -0.42 39.57
C ASP A 872 16.30 -0.03 38.52
N VAL A 873 16.22 -0.66 37.36
CA VAL A 873 17.06 -0.35 36.19
C VAL A 873 16.43 0.73 35.31
N VAL A 874 17.26 1.70 34.88
CA VAL A 874 16.93 2.66 33.82
C VAL A 874 18.06 2.71 32.79
N LEU A 875 17.70 2.62 31.51
CA LEU A 875 18.66 2.68 30.41
C LEU A 875 18.74 4.10 29.85
N HIS A 876 19.95 4.64 29.72
CA HIS A 876 20.21 6.02 29.30
C HIS A 876 21.09 6.07 28.07
N TRP A 877 20.67 6.88 27.10
CA TRP A 877 21.57 7.25 26.00
C TRP A 877 22.52 8.37 26.44
N ILE A 878 23.81 8.23 26.12
CA ILE A 878 24.82 9.28 26.20
C ILE A 878 25.55 9.45 24.86
N PRO A 879 26.06 10.64 24.54
CA PRO A 879 26.91 10.80 23.37
C PRO A 879 28.30 10.20 23.60
N GLY A 880 28.79 9.45 22.61
CA GLY A 880 30.19 9.00 22.56
C GLY A 880 31.17 10.16 22.30
N HIS A 881 32.43 9.98 22.73
CA HIS A 881 33.57 10.89 22.53
C HIS A 881 33.36 12.34 23.04
N GLU A 882 32.77 12.49 24.22
CA GLU A 882 32.53 13.80 24.87
C GLU A 882 33.35 14.01 26.16
N GLY A 883 34.45 13.27 26.35
CA GLY A 883 35.31 13.45 27.52
C GLY A 883 34.71 12.91 28.82
N ILE A 884 33.78 11.94 28.75
CA ILE A 884 33.28 11.21 29.92
C ILE A 884 34.25 10.05 30.18
N PRO A 885 35.11 10.12 31.22
CA PRO A 885 36.23 9.18 31.38
C PRO A 885 35.79 7.72 31.45
N GLU A 886 34.66 7.44 32.11
CA GLU A 886 34.16 6.09 32.32
C GLU A 886 33.52 5.50 31.06
N ASN A 887 32.91 6.32 30.21
CA ASN A 887 32.42 5.88 28.90
C ASN A 887 33.58 5.62 27.94
N GLU A 888 34.61 6.46 27.96
CA GLU A 888 35.83 6.27 27.18
C GLU A 888 36.62 5.03 27.64
N ALA A 889 36.56 4.70 28.93
CA ALA A 889 37.13 3.46 29.45
C ALA A 889 36.44 2.21 28.87
N ALA A 890 35.10 2.23 28.74
CA ALA A 890 34.36 1.16 28.07
C ALA A 890 34.73 1.08 26.58
N ASP A 891 34.79 2.20 25.86
CA ASP A 891 35.21 2.21 24.45
C ASP A 891 36.61 1.64 24.23
N GLN A 892 37.58 2.05 25.04
CA GLN A 892 38.95 1.51 24.98
C GLN A 892 39.02 0.04 25.36
N ALA A 893 38.16 -0.43 26.27
CA ALA A 893 38.08 -1.82 26.67
C ALA A 893 37.56 -2.72 25.53
N ALA A 894 36.50 -2.29 24.84
CA ALA A 894 36.00 -2.99 23.65
C ALA A 894 37.07 -3.02 22.54
N LYS A 895 37.65 -1.87 22.17
CA LYS A 895 38.71 -1.80 21.13
C LYS A 895 39.87 -2.75 21.38
N ARG A 896 40.30 -2.87 22.64
CA ARG A 896 41.37 -3.80 23.03
C ARG A 896 40.93 -5.26 22.88
N ALA A 897 39.70 -5.61 23.25
CA ALA A 897 39.19 -6.96 23.07
C ALA A 897 39.16 -7.36 21.57
N ALA A 898 38.74 -6.47 20.67
CA ALA A 898 38.83 -6.71 19.22
C ALA A 898 40.30 -6.86 18.74
N MET A 899 41.22 -6.01 19.22
CA MET A 899 42.65 -6.15 18.90
C MET A 899 43.23 -7.50 19.36
N MET A 900 42.85 -7.98 20.54
CA MET A 900 43.31 -9.27 21.06
C MET A 900 42.68 -10.45 20.30
N GLY A 901 41.42 -10.33 19.89
CA GLY A 901 40.76 -11.26 18.97
C GLY A 901 41.52 -11.39 17.65
N ALA A 902 41.88 -10.25 17.04
CA ALA A 902 42.70 -10.21 15.83
C ALA A 902 44.09 -10.85 16.01
N ARG A 903 44.62 -10.84 17.23
CA ARG A 903 45.89 -11.48 17.59
C ARG A 903 45.75 -12.91 18.13
N ARG A 904 44.53 -13.44 18.24
CA ARG A 904 44.19 -14.73 18.87
C ARG A 904 44.78 -14.88 20.29
N GLN A 905 44.74 -13.82 21.08
CA GLN A 905 45.27 -13.77 22.45
C GLN A 905 44.14 -13.66 23.47
N ALA A 906 44.35 -14.21 24.68
CA ALA A 906 43.41 -14.08 25.79
C ALA A 906 43.29 -12.62 26.24
N VAL A 907 42.07 -12.16 26.55
CA VAL A 907 41.79 -10.76 26.91
C VAL A 907 42.26 -10.47 28.36
N PRO A 908 43.32 -9.67 28.60
CA PRO A 908 43.87 -9.43 29.93
C PRO A 908 43.19 -8.26 30.66
N SER A 909 43.19 -8.27 32.00
CA SER A 909 42.74 -7.14 32.84
C SER A 909 43.74 -5.97 32.81
N ASN A 910 43.42 -4.88 32.12
CA ASN A 910 44.39 -3.78 31.91
C ASN A 910 43.86 -2.36 32.17
N ILE A 911 42.80 -2.20 32.95
CA ILE A 911 42.54 -0.93 33.64
C ILE A 911 43.12 -1.06 35.05
N LYS A 912 44.14 -0.25 35.38
CA LYS A 912 44.78 -0.28 36.71
C LYS A 912 43.71 -0.20 37.81
N ASN A 913 43.70 -1.17 38.73
CA ASN A 913 42.78 -1.30 39.87
C ASN A 913 41.36 -1.85 39.58
N TRP A 914 41.13 -2.62 38.51
CA TRP A 914 39.83 -3.23 38.20
C TRP A 914 39.85 -4.77 38.18
N THR A 915 38.78 -5.39 38.67
CA THR A 915 38.59 -6.85 38.68
C THR A 915 37.86 -7.31 37.41
N MET A 916 38.46 -8.25 36.67
CA MET A 916 37.82 -8.89 35.51
C MET A 916 36.85 -9.98 35.95
N LEU A 917 35.66 -10.00 35.35
CA LEU A 917 34.69 -11.07 35.50
C LEU A 917 34.91 -12.14 34.41
N GLY A 918 35.01 -13.41 34.79
CA GLY A 918 35.28 -14.54 33.87
C GLY A 918 34.09 -14.93 32.98
N HIS A 919 34.40 -15.65 31.90
CA HIS A 919 33.44 -16.16 30.91
C HIS A 919 32.42 -17.13 31.49
N CYS A 920 31.18 -17.06 31.00
CA CYS A 920 30.12 -18.01 31.30
C CYS A 920 29.90 -18.90 30.07
N SER A 921 30.52 -20.07 30.04
CA SER A 921 30.14 -21.12 29.09
C SER A 921 28.90 -21.86 29.60
N LYS A 922 27.86 -21.88 28.76
CA LYS A 922 26.61 -22.68 28.81
C LYS A 922 25.51 -22.21 29.77
N ALA A 923 24.32 -22.05 29.17
CA ALA A 923 23.03 -22.10 29.86
C ALA A 923 22.88 -23.46 30.59
N PRO A 924 22.16 -23.53 31.71
CA PRO A 924 21.84 -24.79 32.35
C PRO A 924 20.95 -25.61 31.41
N ASP A 925 21.46 -26.76 30.99
CA ASP A 925 20.68 -27.81 30.34
C ASP A 925 19.67 -28.32 31.37
N THR A 926 18.38 -28.04 31.18
CA THR A 926 17.28 -28.37 32.12
C THR A 926 16.93 -29.87 32.15
N THR A 927 17.89 -30.74 31.87
CA THR A 927 17.73 -32.19 31.93
C THR A 927 19.01 -32.86 32.45
N ARG A 928 19.27 -32.76 33.76
CA ARG A 928 19.87 -33.87 34.55
C ARG A 928 19.85 -33.59 36.05
N SER A 929 19.60 -34.66 36.77
CA SER A 929 19.30 -34.83 38.19
C SER A 929 20.40 -34.40 39.17
N LYS A 930 19.94 -34.10 40.39
CA LYS A 930 20.65 -34.09 41.69
C LYS A 930 21.99 -34.85 41.72
N GLY A 931 23.05 -34.21 42.23
CA GLY A 931 24.22 -34.92 42.76
C GLY A 931 25.50 -34.07 42.91
N CYS A 932 25.92 -33.87 44.16
CA CYS A 932 27.32 -33.90 44.64
C CYS A 932 28.41 -33.02 43.96
N LEU A 933 28.99 -32.04 44.69
CA LEU A 933 30.22 -32.22 45.49
C LEU A 933 30.77 -30.87 46.03
N ARG A 934 30.98 -30.83 47.35
CA ARG A 934 31.98 -30.01 48.05
C ARG A 934 33.39 -30.40 47.60
N LYS A 935 34.35 -29.46 47.74
CA LYS A 935 35.83 -29.52 47.62
C LYS A 935 36.34 -28.63 46.47
N ASP A 936 37.37 -27.80 46.55
CA ASP A 936 38.39 -27.47 47.55
C ASP A 936 38.88 -26.03 47.23
N LEU A 937 39.21 -25.23 48.24
CA LEU A 937 40.05 -24.03 48.09
C LEU A 937 41.10 -24.07 49.21
N GLY A 938 42.33 -24.38 48.80
CA GLY A 938 43.55 -23.85 49.41
C GLY A 938 43.99 -22.60 48.65
#